data_AF-A0AAQ3WXC3-F1
#
_entry.id   AF-A0AAQ3WXC3-F1
#
_cell.length_a   1.000
_cell.length_b   1.000
_cell.length_c   1.000
_cell.angle_alpha   90.00
_cell.angle_beta   90.00
_cell.angle_gamma   90.00
#
_symmetry.space_group_name_H-M   'P 1'
#
loop_
_entity.id
_entity.type
_entity.pdbx_description
1 polymer ?
#
loop_
_entity_poly.entity_id
_entity_poly.type
_entity_poly.pdbx_seq_one_letter_code
_entity_poly.pdbx_strand_id
1 'polypeptide(L)'
;MMGASRLEQTDALFRKNLVIQRRACKTNCCLILFPLLLCSVIGGLQILVNHASSHDVPTHFDCSCSNVTIDENAMGGMDCASDCPLPRAPKWPPLLRLPPPKYRAVQDGLFPSFTDLPDASCRATWSCPATFLVTGGNQSFVGSVADSMFIAQSSSVNLSVDIAPLSDFVLADDFTFLQNKCFPGLALFYPVQLGNEIVSEEARCAEGLMLWRDSSWTINDEIYRGSYQGNNEKKTDEIAAAYDFLSSDQANFNLIISYNSSNNYDEYLESEYPVPLYDQARSVQKPHSVQVARLSNMASNAYLNLRGNDLKMSFDFVKEMPRAAGHLGPIDISPLIGKLPFVWTMELLFPVILSNIVYEKQKKLRIMMKMHGLGDLPYWTISYCYFLLLSLLYVLSFMLFGSVLGLRFFRQNSYGVQFVLYFSYMNLQISFAFLVATCFSSVRTATVTGYFYIFVSGLLSEVLFRSYVEDISLSRSWIAVMELLPAFSLYRIVYELSQSTWAGSYMVSSGIRWIDLNDPENGLAGVLTIMVIEWCVFLLFTFYLDHFGSFQNGIRKVAALVYSCINGNHFQAAQQNIQLQEFGASVEMERADVIKERETVEQISKESNRSYSVICSKLKKVYHGKDGNANKTAVREISLCMSRGQCFGILGPNGAGKTTLVNLLTGFSKPTSGTAYIEGMDIRLNMDKIYSGIGVCPQDDLLWENLTGREHLMFYGRLKRLKGAALAEAIEQSLRSMHLIAGGIADKLVGKYSGGMKRRLSVAISLIGDPKVVYMDEPSSGLDPASRKNLWTAVKSAKQDRTIILTSTVSRFTL
;
A
#
# COMPACT_ATOMS: atom_id res chain seq x y z
N MET A 1 3.77 -44.32 -23.71
CA MET A 1 3.59 -44.12 -22.26
C MET A 1 3.18 -42.68 -22.03
N MET A 2 1.97 -42.45 -21.54
CA MET A 2 1.53 -41.12 -21.13
C MET A 2 1.81 -40.98 -19.62
N GLY A 3 2.24 -39.81 -19.14
CA GLY A 3 2.39 -39.50 -17.70
C GLY A 3 1.08 -39.07 -17.06
N ALA A 4 0.95 -39.06 -15.72
CA ALA A 4 -0.29 -38.70 -15.02
C ALA A 4 -0.96 -37.46 -15.64
N SER A 5 -2.29 -37.51 -15.81
CA SER A 5 -3.03 -36.36 -16.34
C SER A 5 -2.83 -35.14 -15.43
N ARG A 6 -2.98 -33.93 -15.96
CA ARG A 6 -2.85 -32.71 -15.15
C ARG A 6 -3.76 -32.77 -13.90
N LEU A 7 -4.97 -33.31 -14.05
CA LEU A 7 -5.93 -33.47 -12.95
C LEU A 7 -5.44 -34.43 -11.84
N GLU A 8 -4.80 -35.54 -12.23
CA GLU A 8 -4.22 -36.49 -11.27
C GLU A 8 -3.02 -35.92 -10.53
N GLN A 9 -2.16 -35.19 -11.25
CA GLN A 9 -1.06 -34.46 -10.66
C GLN A 9 -1.57 -33.42 -9.65
N THR A 10 -2.66 -32.72 -10.02
CA THR A 10 -3.26 -31.74 -9.13
C THR A 10 -3.88 -32.37 -7.88
N ASP A 11 -4.63 -33.47 -8.00
CA ASP A 11 -5.19 -34.18 -6.84
C ASP A 11 -4.08 -34.71 -5.90
N ALA A 12 -3.00 -35.27 -6.46
CA ALA A 12 -1.88 -35.76 -5.68
C ALA A 12 -1.22 -34.64 -4.85
N LEU A 13 -0.95 -33.50 -5.47
CA LEU A 13 -0.32 -32.36 -4.81
C LEU A 13 -1.26 -31.69 -3.80
N PHE A 14 -2.55 -31.58 -4.12
CA PHE A 14 -3.56 -31.07 -3.20
C PHE A 14 -3.66 -31.93 -1.94
N ARG A 15 -3.73 -33.26 -2.07
CA ARG A 15 -3.77 -34.18 -0.92
C ARG A 15 -2.51 -34.10 -0.07
N LYS A 16 -1.33 -34.00 -0.69
CA LYS A 16 -0.06 -33.78 0.04
C LYS A 16 -0.15 -32.50 0.88
N ASN A 17 -0.57 -31.39 0.25
CA ASN A 17 -0.71 -30.12 0.95
C ASN A 17 -1.71 -30.23 2.10
N LEU A 18 -2.87 -30.86 1.90
CA LEU A 18 -3.89 -31.06 2.93
C LEU A 18 -3.36 -31.84 4.15
N VAL A 19 -2.55 -32.88 3.93
CA VAL A 19 -1.89 -33.64 5.01
C VAL A 19 -0.94 -32.76 5.80
N ILE A 20 -0.09 -31.98 5.12
CA ILE A 20 0.83 -31.03 5.77
C ILE A 20 0.04 -30.01 6.60
N GLN A 21 -1.06 -29.48 6.06
CA GLN A 21 -1.90 -28.49 6.74
C GLN A 21 -2.62 -29.06 7.96
N ARG A 22 -3.16 -30.28 7.87
CA ARG A 22 -3.81 -30.93 9.01
C ARG A 22 -2.85 -31.06 10.20
N ARG A 23 -1.55 -31.27 9.94
CA ARG A 23 -0.51 -31.30 10.98
C ARG A 23 -0.05 -29.91 11.43
N ALA A 24 -0.08 -28.93 10.54
CA ALA A 24 0.17 -27.52 10.85
C ALA A 24 -1.05 -26.80 11.45
N CYS A 25 -2.11 -27.52 11.83
CA CYS A 25 -3.37 -26.94 12.31
C CYS A 25 -3.16 -25.96 13.48
N LYS A 26 -2.27 -26.28 14.43
CA LYS A 26 -1.95 -25.34 15.53
C LYS A 26 -1.38 -24.02 14.99
N THR A 27 -0.42 -24.07 14.09
CA THR A 27 0.18 -22.87 13.47
C THR A 27 -0.84 -22.09 12.66
N ASN A 28 -1.67 -22.78 11.87
CA ASN A 28 -2.73 -22.14 11.08
C ASN A 28 -3.81 -21.50 11.97
N CYS A 29 -4.19 -22.16 13.06
CA CYS A 29 -5.09 -21.60 14.05
C CYS A 29 -4.47 -20.38 14.71
N CYS A 30 -3.20 -20.43 15.12
CA CYS A 30 -2.51 -19.26 15.67
C CYS A 30 -2.46 -18.09 14.70
N LEU A 31 -2.23 -18.35 13.41
CA LEU A 31 -2.26 -17.32 12.36
C LEU A 31 -3.66 -16.68 12.28
N ILE A 32 -4.72 -17.47 12.18
CA ILE A 32 -6.11 -16.98 12.08
C ILE A 32 -6.59 -16.30 13.39
N LEU A 33 -6.04 -16.71 14.54
CA LEU A 33 -6.35 -16.11 15.84
C LEU A 33 -5.66 -14.75 16.06
N PHE A 34 -4.63 -14.41 15.28
CA PHE A 34 -3.93 -13.14 15.44
C PHE A 34 -4.83 -11.92 15.14
N PRO A 35 -5.60 -11.90 14.02
CA PRO A 35 -6.71 -10.97 13.82
C PRO A 35 -7.65 -10.81 15.02
N LEU A 36 -8.08 -11.93 15.62
CA LEU A 36 -8.95 -11.92 16.79
C LEU A 36 -8.28 -11.26 17.99
N LEU A 37 -7.01 -11.58 18.26
CA LEU A 37 -6.26 -10.99 19.37
C LEU A 37 -6.13 -9.48 19.18
N LEU A 38 -5.75 -9.01 18.00
CA LEU A 38 -5.65 -7.58 17.71
C LEU A 38 -6.99 -6.88 17.87
N CYS A 39 -8.05 -7.38 17.21
CA CYS A 39 -9.37 -6.79 17.31
C CYS A 39 -9.89 -6.80 18.76
N SER A 40 -9.56 -7.84 19.54
CA SER A 40 -9.94 -7.92 20.97
C SER A 40 -9.18 -6.90 21.82
N VAL A 41 -7.89 -6.66 21.54
CA VAL A 41 -7.11 -5.62 22.22
C VAL A 41 -7.68 -4.24 21.90
N ILE A 42 -7.94 -3.94 20.62
CA ILE A 42 -8.50 -2.64 20.21
C ILE A 42 -9.93 -2.46 20.74
N GLY A 43 -10.77 -3.51 20.65
CA GLY A 43 -12.13 -3.49 21.20
C GLY A 43 -12.14 -3.34 22.72
N GLY A 44 -11.22 -4.01 23.43
CA GLY A 44 -11.04 -3.86 24.86
C GLY A 44 -10.59 -2.45 25.26
N LEU A 45 -9.64 -1.87 24.52
CA LEU A 45 -9.24 -0.47 24.68
C LEU A 45 -10.41 0.48 24.40
N GLN A 46 -11.23 0.21 23.39
CA GLN A 46 -12.42 1.01 23.09
C GLN A 46 -13.43 0.95 24.24
N ILE A 47 -13.65 -0.23 24.83
CA ILE A 47 -14.52 -0.39 26.01
C ILE A 47 -13.96 0.40 27.20
N LEU A 48 -12.65 0.35 27.43
CA LEU A 48 -11.98 1.12 28.48
C LEU A 48 -12.12 2.63 28.25
N VAL A 49 -11.90 3.11 27.02
CA VAL A 49 -12.06 4.52 26.65
C VAL A 49 -13.51 4.95 26.84
N ASN A 50 -14.48 4.13 26.43
CA ASN A 50 -15.91 4.43 26.64
C ASN A 50 -16.24 4.53 28.13
N HIS A 51 -15.70 3.63 28.96
CA HIS A 51 -15.91 3.65 30.41
C HIS A 51 -15.22 4.85 31.08
N ALA A 52 -14.00 5.18 30.69
CA ALA A 52 -13.28 6.36 31.20
C ALA A 52 -13.98 7.67 30.79
N SER A 53 -14.40 7.77 29.52
CA SER A 53 -15.13 8.93 29.00
C SER A 53 -16.50 9.10 29.67
N SER A 54 -17.13 8.01 30.14
CA SER A 54 -18.41 8.09 30.86
C SER A 54 -18.31 8.66 32.27
N HIS A 55 -17.10 8.72 32.86
CA HIS A 55 -16.89 9.29 34.19
C HIS A 55 -16.57 10.80 34.18
N ASP A 56 -15.97 11.32 33.10
CA ASP A 56 -15.51 12.72 33.03
C ASP A 56 -16.27 13.61 32.02
N VAL A 57 -17.08 13.04 31.12
CA VAL A 57 -17.87 13.83 30.16
C VAL A 57 -19.34 13.81 30.59
N PRO A 58 -19.94 14.95 30.97
CA PRO A 58 -21.35 14.98 31.29
C PRO A 58 -22.15 14.55 30.05
N THR A 59 -22.96 13.49 30.21
CA THR A 59 -23.78 12.87 29.15
C THR A 59 -24.79 13.84 28.53
N HIS A 60 -25.01 14.96 29.20
CA HIS A 60 -25.63 16.17 28.68
C HIS A 60 -24.68 17.31 28.99
N PHE A 61 -24.29 18.09 27.98
CA PHE A 61 -23.94 19.49 28.28
C PHE A 61 -25.13 20.08 29.00
N ASP A 62 -24.91 20.69 30.17
CA ASP A 62 -25.96 21.44 30.85
C ASP A 62 -26.22 22.70 30.01
N CYS A 63 -26.97 22.53 28.92
CA CYS A 63 -27.29 23.57 27.96
C CYS A 63 -28.37 24.47 28.57
N SER A 64 -28.01 25.16 29.66
CA SER A 64 -28.85 26.16 30.32
C SER A 64 -29.26 27.30 29.38
N CYS A 65 -28.61 27.43 28.23
CA CYS A 65 -28.92 28.42 27.21
C CYS A 65 -30.17 28.10 26.37
N SER A 66 -30.67 26.86 26.41
CA SER A 66 -31.86 26.42 25.64
C SER A 66 -33.19 26.94 26.19
N ASN A 67 -33.22 27.39 27.45
CA ASN A 67 -34.43 27.84 28.16
C ASN A 67 -34.58 29.37 28.27
N VAL A 68 -33.69 30.16 27.66
CA VAL A 68 -33.75 31.62 27.74
C VAL A 68 -34.72 32.17 26.67
N THR A 69 -35.76 32.86 27.12
CA THR A 69 -36.70 33.55 26.24
C THR A 69 -36.14 34.91 25.83
N ILE A 70 -35.51 34.96 24.66
CA ILE A 70 -35.13 36.21 23.99
C ILE A 70 -36.35 36.72 23.21
N ASP A 71 -36.66 38.02 23.32
CA ASP A 71 -37.70 38.67 22.55
C ASP A 71 -37.35 38.61 21.05
N GLU A 72 -38.35 38.40 20.17
CA GLU A 72 -38.10 38.29 18.72
C GLU A 72 -37.47 39.56 18.14
N ASN A 73 -37.69 40.71 18.78
CA ASN A 73 -37.17 42.01 18.34
C ASN A 73 -35.92 42.46 19.08
N ALA A 74 -35.42 41.70 20.07
CA ALA A 74 -34.23 42.09 20.83
C ALA A 74 -32.92 41.79 20.06
N MET A 75 -31.95 42.68 20.25
CA MET A 75 -30.56 42.52 19.82
C MET A 75 -29.77 41.71 20.85
N GLY A 76 -28.90 40.80 20.41
CA GLY A 76 -28.04 40.03 21.30
C GLY A 76 -28.48 38.59 21.53
N GLY A 77 -27.68 37.86 22.32
CA GLY A 77 -27.78 36.42 22.51
C GLY A 77 -27.10 35.91 23.75
N MET A 78 -27.21 34.59 23.98
CA MET A 78 -26.47 33.88 25.02
C MET A 78 -25.32 33.10 24.38
N ASP A 79 -24.13 33.15 24.99
CA ASP A 79 -22.98 32.33 24.57
C ASP A 79 -23.33 30.85 24.82
N CYS A 80 -23.59 30.12 23.74
CA CYS A 80 -23.87 28.70 23.77
C CYS A 80 -22.63 28.00 23.25
N ALA A 81 -22.14 26.99 23.98
CA ALA A 81 -21.15 26.08 23.44
C ALA A 81 -21.63 25.59 22.05
N SER A 82 -20.70 25.50 21.09
CA SER A 82 -21.00 25.12 19.69
C SER A 82 -21.78 23.82 19.55
N ASP A 83 -21.69 22.95 20.57
CA ASP A 83 -22.30 21.62 20.61
C ASP A 83 -23.73 21.64 21.19
N CYS A 84 -24.19 22.75 21.77
CA CYS A 84 -25.55 22.91 22.28
C CYS A 84 -26.55 23.25 21.16
N PRO A 85 -27.83 22.84 21.30
CA PRO A 85 -28.86 23.24 20.37
C PRO A 85 -29.11 24.74 20.48
N LEU A 86 -29.11 25.43 19.33
CA LEU A 86 -29.47 26.84 19.21
C LEU A 86 -30.75 26.95 18.37
N PRO A 87 -31.94 26.67 18.95
CA PRO A 87 -33.20 26.69 18.21
C PRO A 87 -33.58 28.11 17.75
N ARG A 88 -33.10 29.13 18.47
CA ARG A 88 -33.28 30.55 18.13
C ARG A 88 -31.92 31.22 18.12
N ALA A 89 -31.38 31.44 16.93
CA ALA A 89 -30.16 32.23 16.78
C ALA A 89 -30.39 33.71 17.12
N PRO A 90 -29.44 34.37 17.80
CA PRO A 90 -29.52 35.79 18.10
C PRO A 90 -29.44 36.66 16.84
N LYS A 91 -30.05 37.84 16.92
CA LYS A 91 -29.92 38.89 15.89
C LYS A 91 -28.77 39.80 16.29
N TRP A 92 -27.82 39.99 15.38
CA TRP A 92 -26.68 40.88 15.56
C TRP A 92 -26.70 42.00 14.52
N PRO A 93 -26.25 43.22 14.87
CA PRO A 93 -26.06 44.26 13.88
C PRO A 93 -25.01 43.81 12.84
N PRO A 94 -25.19 44.18 11.55
CA PRO A 94 -24.18 43.90 10.55
C PRO A 94 -22.96 44.78 10.77
N LEU A 95 -21.88 44.17 11.27
CA LEU A 95 -20.64 44.89 11.56
C LEU A 95 -19.68 44.86 10.39
N LEU A 96 -19.03 46.00 10.17
CA LEU A 96 -17.89 46.13 9.30
C LEU A 96 -16.60 45.83 10.08
N ARG A 97 -15.70 45.03 9.51
CA ARG A 97 -14.37 44.85 10.09
C ARG A 97 -13.48 46.03 9.74
N LEU A 98 -12.92 46.71 10.75
CA LEU A 98 -11.97 47.80 10.55
C LEU A 98 -10.56 47.40 10.96
N PRO A 99 -9.52 47.91 10.26
CA PRO A 99 -8.16 47.81 10.76
C PRO A 99 -8.02 48.48 12.14
N PRO A 100 -7.30 47.86 13.09
CA PRO A 100 -7.01 48.47 14.38
C PRO A 100 -6.30 49.82 14.19
N PRO A 101 -6.52 50.84 15.04
CA PRO A 101 -5.97 52.17 14.81
C PRO A 101 -4.45 52.23 14.69
N LYS A 102 -3.73 51.28 15.30
CA LYS A 102 -2.27 51.10 15.19
C LYS A 102 -1.77 50.68 13.81
N TYR A 103 -2.63 50.08 12.99
CA TYR A 103 -2.27 49.55 11.67
C TYR A 103 -2.96 50.26 10.51
N ARG A 104 -3.87 51.21 10.76
CA ARG A 104 -4.55 52.00 9.72
C ARG A 104 -3.55 52.77 8.86
N ALA A 105 -3.78 52.84 7.55
CA ALA A 105 -2.90 53.49 6.58
C ALA A 105 -2.56 54.95 6.94
N VAL A 106 -1.27 55.30 6.86
CA VAL A 106 -0.73 56.63 7.14
C VAL A 106 0.31 57.00 6.07
N GLN A 107 0.71 58.27 6.04
CA GLN A 107 1.82 58.73 5.24
C GLN A 107 3.14 58.23 5.85
N ASP A 108 3.66 57.11 5.34
CA ASP A 108 5.00 56.58 5.61
C ASP A 108 5.75 56.30 4.28
N GLY A 109 7.02 55.92 4.34
CA GLY A 109 7.87 55.60 3.18
C GLY A 109 7.37 54.47 2.27
N LEU A 110 6.30 53.77 2.66
CA LEU A 110 5.60 52.76 1.85
C LEU A 110 4.81 53.37 0.68
N PHE A 111 4.32 54.61 0.84
CA PHE A 111 3.47 55.31 -0.13
C PHE A 111 4.03 56.69 -0.53
N PRO A 112 5.24 56.77 -1.12
CA PRO A 112 5.89 58.06 -1.39
C PRO A 112 5.18 58.93 -2.45
N SER A 113 4.28 58.34 -3.25
CA SER A 113 3.51 59.01 -4.29
C SER A 113 2.18 59.59 -3.83
N PHE A 114 1.73 59.28 -2.60
CA PHE A 114 0.41 59.66 -2.09
C PHE A 114 0.57 60.54 -0.84
N THR A 115 0.10 61.78 -0.90
CA THR A 115 0.23 62.78 0.19
C THR A 115 -1.12 63.09 0.87
N ASP A 116 -2.16 62.36 0.50
CA ASP A 116 -3.55 62.50 0.98
C ASP A 116 -3.88 61.56 2.15
N LEU A 117 -2.92 60.74 2.58
CA LEU A 117 -2.99 59.92 3.79
C LEU A 117 -2.66 60.74 5.05
N PRO A 118 -3.21 60.38 6.22
CA PRO A 118 -2.95 61.07 7.48
C PRO A 118 -1.51 60.86 7.98
N ASP A 119 -0.99 61.80 8.76
CA ASP A 119 0.36 61.71 9.34
C ASP A 119 0.52 60.54 10.32
N ALA A 120 1.67 59.88 10.33
CA ALA A 120 1.95 58.71 11.17
C ALA A 120 1.75 58.95 12.68
N SER A 121 1.82 60.21 13.15
CA SER A 121 1.54 60.58 14.55
C SER A 121 0.10 60.25 15.01
N CYS A 122 -0.86 60.08 14.08
CA CYS A 122 -2.23 59.66 14.44
C CYS A 122 -2.27 58.25 15.07
N ARG A 123 -1.30 57.38 14.74
CA ARG A 123 -1.24 56.01 15.29
C ARG A 123 -0.94 56.03 16.78
N ALA A 124 -0.08 56.95 17.22
CA ALA A 124 0.27 57.13 18.63
C ALA A 124 -0.89 57.68 19.47
N THR A 125 -1.82 58.42 18.84
CA THR A 125 -2.98 59.03 19.49
C THR A 125 -4.28 58.22 19.28
N TRP A 126 -4.22 57.06 18.61
CA TRP A 126 -5.37 56.21 18.28
C TRP A 126 -6.47 56.92 17.48
N SER A 127 -6.11 57.99 16.76
CA SER A 127 -7.05 58.88 16.07
C SER A 127 -7.05 58.71 14.54
N CYS A 128 -6.25 57.79 13.99
CA CYS A 128 -6.18 57.60 12.55
C CYS A 128 -7.55 57.22 11.94
N PRO A 129 -8.00 57.90 10.87
CA PRO A 129 -9.20 57.51 10.16
C PRO A 129 -9.04 56.14 9.48
N ALA A 130 -10.15 55.44 9.28
CA ALA A 130 -10.19 54.23 8.47
C ALA A 130 -10.23 54.62 6.98
N THR A 131 -9.18 54.26 6.25
CA THR A 131 -9.03 54.62 4.83
C THR A 131 -9.80 53.66 3.91
N PHE A 132 -10.57 54.24 2.99
CA PHE A 132 -11.27 53.55 1.91
C PHE A 132 -10.83 54.14 0.58
N LEU A 133 -10.43 53.30 -0.38
CA LEU A 133 -10.07 53.78 -1.71
C LEU A 133 -11.27 53.74 -2.66
N VAL A 134 -11.42 54.74 -3.52
CA VAL A 134 -12.49 54.81 -4.52
C VAL A 134 -11.93 55.15 -5.90
N THR A 135 -12.45 54.51 -6.93
CA THR A 135 -12.17 54.85 -8.34
C THR A 135 -13.45 54.73 -9.18
N GLY A 136 -13.48 55.33 -10.36
CA GLY A 136 -14.58 55.16 -11.30
C GLY A 136 -14.47 56.02 -12.55
N GLY A 137 -15.42 55.87 -13.48
CA GLY A 137 -15.38 56.55 -14.77
C GLY A 137 -15.74 58.05 -14.71
N ASN A 138 -16.47 58.48 -13.68
CA ASN A 138 -16.85 59.87 -13.48
C ASN A 138 -16.63 60.28 -12.02
N GLN A 139 -15.61 61.11 -11.78
CA GLN A 139 -15.21 61.57 -10.46
C GLN A 139 -16.31 62.36 -9.72
N SER A 140 -17.12 63.14 -10.44
CA SER A 140 -18.21 63.92 -9.82
C SER A 140 -19.34 63.02 -9.29
N PHE A 141 -19.67 61.98 -10.05
CA PHE A 141 -20.66 60.98 -9.66
C PHE A 141 -20.15 60.16 -8.46
N VAL A 142 -18.94 59.61 -8.56
CA VAL A 142 -18.37 58.82 -7.46
C VAL A 142 -18.12 59.66 -6.22
N GLY A 143 -17.72 60.93 -6.36
CA GLY A 143 -17.61 61.86 -5.24
C GLY A 143 -18.95 62.04 -4.51
N SER A 144 -20.04 62.21 -5.26
CA SER A 144 -21.40 62.31 -4.69
C SER A 144 -21.82 61.02 -3.97
N VAL A 145 -21.43 59.85 -4.51
CA VAL A 145 -21.67 58.55 -3.88
C VAL A 145 -20.82 58.44 -2.60
N ALA A 146 -19.53 58.72 -2.66
CA ALA A 146 -18.60 58.61 -1.53
C ALA A 146 -18.99 59.54 -0.37
N ASP A 147 -19.38 60.78 -0.66
CA ASP A 147 -19.87 61.74 0.35
C ASP A 147 -21.14 61.25 1.05
N SER A 148 -21.96 60.47 0.35
CA SER A 148 -23.21 59.90 0.86
C SER A 148 -23.04 58.55 1.56
N MET A 149 -21.83 57.97 1.59
CA MET A 149 -21.55 56.69 2.26
C MET A 149 -21.44 56.82 3.78
N PHE A 150 -21.07 58.00 4.28
CA PHE A 150 -20.95 58.28 5.71
C PHE A 150 -22.00 59.30 6.15
N ILE A 151 -22.93 58.87 7.01
CA ILE A 151 -23.98 59.74 7.54
C ILE A 151 -23.40 60.55 8.70
N ALA A 152 -23.50 61.88 8.63
CA ALA A 152 -23.05 62.78 9.69
C ALA A 152 -24.12 62.93 10.78
N GLN A 153 -23.73 62.80 12.06
CA GLN A 153 -24.57 63.15 13.21
C GLN A 153 -23.88 64.19 14.08
N SER A 154 -24.66 65.09 14.66
CA SER A 154 -24.15 66.21 15.48
C SER A 154 -24.30 66.00 16.99
N SER A 155 -25.03 64.97 17.44
CA SER A 155 -25.28 64.69 18.86
C SER A 155 -25.25 63.19 19.16
N SER A 156 -24.92 62.83 20.40
CA SER A 156 -25.00 61.43 20.86
C SER A 156 -26.43 60.92 20.75
N VAL A 157 -26.56 59.65 20.37
CA VAL A 157 -27.86 59.00 20.17
C VAL A 157 -27.95 57.83 21.13
N ASN A 158 -29.05 57.76 21.87
CA ASN A 158 -29.39 56.63 22.71
C ASN A 158 -30.57 55.89 22.09
N LEU A 159 -30.32 54.68 21.61
CA LEU A 159 -31.31 53.89 20.88
C LEU A 159 -32.13 53.03 21.83
N SER A 160 -33.42 52.85 21.49
CA SER A 160 -34.30 51.89 22.15
C SER A 160 -33.93 50.44 21.80
N VAL A 161 -34.58 49.47 22.45
CA VAL A 161 -34.35 48.02 22.26
C VAL A 161 -34.59 47.52 20.82
N ASP A 162 -35.30 48.29 20.00
CA ASP A 162 -35.54 47.98 18.59
C ASP A 162 -34.27 48.14 17.72
N ILE A 163 -34.09 47.21 16.78
CA ILE A 163 -32.90 47.06 15.93
C ILE A 163 -32.96 47.98 14.70
N ALA A 164 -34.16 48.31 14.22
CA ALA A 164 -34.34 49.07 12.97
C ALA A 164 -33.55 50.39 12.92
N PRO A 165 -33.51 51.22 13.99
CA PRO A 165 -32.74 52.47 14.01
C PRO A 165 -31.22 52.28 13.92
N LEU A 166 -30.70 51.10 14.27
CA LEU A 166 -29.27 50.82 14.27
C LEU A 166 -28.75 50.55 12.84
N SER A 167 -29.63 50.15 11.91
CA SER A 167 -29.29 49.91 10.51
C SER A 167 -28.72 51.16 9.81
N ASP A 168 -29.12 52.34 10.30
CA ASP A 168 -28.72 53.68 9.87
C ASP A 168 -27.26 54.00 10.19
N PHE A 169 -26.67 53.30 11.16
CA PHE A 169 -25.30 53.53 11.61
C PHE A 169 -24.37 52.47 11.06
N VAL A 170 -23.29 52.87 10.40
CA VAL A 170 -22.24 51.94 9.96
C VAL A 170 -21.40 51.53 11.17
N LEU A 171 -21.80 50.45 11.84
CA LEU A 171 -21.07 49.88 12.96
C LEU A 171 -19.89 49.02 12.52
N ALA A 172 -18.86 49.00 13.35
CA ALA A 172 -17.67 48.19 13.18
C ALA A 172 -17.38 47.32 14.41
N ASP A 173 -16.55 46.29 14.23
CA ASP A 173 -16.25 45.22 15.20
C ASP A 173 -15.51 45.66 16.47
N ASP A 174 -14.84 46.81 16.44
CA ASP A 174 -14.19 47.43 17.61
C ASP A 174 -15.13 48.32 18.46
N PHE A 175 -16.44 48.06 18.44
CA PHE A 175 -17.46 48.93 19.06
C PHE A 175 -17.32 50.39 18.62
N THR A 176 -17.19 50.59 17.31
CA THR A 176 -17.14 51.93 16.72
C THR A 176 -18.22 52.09 15.67
N PHE A 177 -18.64 53.33 15.41
CA PHE A 177 -19.46 53.65 14.24
C PHE A 177 -18.71 54.65 13.36
N LEU A 178 -18.82 54.50 12.04
CA LEU A 178 -18.12 55.32 11.07
C LEU A 178 -18.88 56.59 10.73
N GLN A 179 -18.18 57.72 10.72
CA GLN A 179 -18.66 59.00 10.18
C GLN A 179 -17.57 59.73 9.42
N ASN A 180 -17.97 60.75 8.64
CA ASN A 180 -17.03 61.59 7.90
C ASN A 180 -16.21 62.51 8.84
N LYS A 181 -16.77 62.87 10.01
CA LYS A 181 -16.09 63.70 11.02
C LYS A 181 -16.64 63.43 12.42
N CYS A 182 -15.75 63.21 13.39
CA CYS A 182 -16.15 62.92 14.76
C CYS A 182 -16.06 64.16 15.67
N PHE A 183 -17.06 64.34 16.54
CA PHE A 183 -17.05 65.39 17.56
C PHE A 183 -16.64 64.82 18.93
N PRO A 184 -15.94 65.59 19.79
CA PRO A 184 -15.56 65.13 21.12
C PRO A 184 -16.79 64.77 21.97
N GLY A 185 -16.84 63.54 22.49
CA GLY A 185 -17.96 63.04 23.31
C GLY A 185 -19.13 62.46 22.51
N LEU A 186 -19.00 62.32 21.18
CA LEU A 186 -20.00 61.64 20.35
C LEU A 186 -19.92 60.12 20.56
N ALA A 187 -20.95 59.56 21.18
CA ALA A 187 -21.11 58.13 21.39
C ALA A 187 -22.53 57.70 21.02
N LEU A 188 -22.65 56.46 20.56
CA LEU A 188 -23.90 55.78 20.26
C LEU A 188 -24.12 54.73 21.34
N PHE A 189 -25.22 54.85 22.08
CA PHE A 189 -25.59 53.86 23.09
C PHE A 189 -26.71 52.99 22.54
N TYR A 190 -26.54 51.67 22.61
CA TYR A 190 -27.56 50.72 22.18
C TYR A 190 -27.63 49.53 23.15
N PRO A 191 -28.84 49.06 23.49
CA PRO A 191 -29.03 47.91 24.37
C PRO A 191 -28.77 46.59 23.65
N VAL A 192 -28.04 45.69 24.29
CA VAL A 192 -27.80 44.31 23.88
C VAL A 192 -28.28 43.37 24.99
N GLN A 193 -29.12 42.41 24.63
CA GLN A 193 -29.57 41.36 25.53
C GLN A 193 -28.49 40.28 25.64
N LEU A 194 -27.97 40.08 26.85
CA LEU A 194 -27.00 39.05 27.22
C LEU A 194 -27.67 38.09 28.21
N GLY A 195 -28.16 36.96 27.70
CA GLY A 195 -28.99 36.05 28.47
C GLY A 195 -30.30 36.71 28.94
N ASN A 196 -30.48 36.83 30.25
CA ASN A 196 -31.67 37.48 30.86
C ASN A 196 -31.44 38.96 31.20
N GLU A 197 -30.24 39.50 31.02
CA GLU A 197 -29.91 40.89 31.33
C GLU A 197 -29.81 41.72 30.05
N ILE A 198 -30.20 42.99 30.12
CA ILE A 198 -30.01 43.96 29.03
C ILE A 198 -28.87 44.89 29.45
N VAL A 199 -27.78 44.88 28.68
CA VAL A 199 -26.60 45.71 28.89
C VAL A 199 -26.58 46.80 27.82
N SER A 200 -26.31 48.04 28.21
CA SER A 200 -26.12 49.13 27.24
C SER A 200 -24.67 49.14 26.77
N GLU A 201 -24.46 48.91 25.49
CA GLU A 201 -23.15 49.00 24.84
C GLU A 201 -22.88 50.43 24.33
N GLU A 202 -21.63 50.86 24.41
CA GLU A 202 -21.16 52.16 23.92
C GLU A 202 -20.34 51.96 22.65
N ALA A 203 -20.83 52.49 21.52
CA ALA A 203 -20.06 52.58 20.29
C ALA A 203 -19.46 54.00 20.13
N ARG A 204 -18.14 54.08 19.94
CA ARG A 204 -17.42 55.35 19.76
C ARG A 204 -17.35 55.77 18.29
N CYS A 205 -17.32 57.07 18.03
CA CYS A 205 -17.15 57.56 16.67
C CYS A 205 -15.74 57.26 16.14
N ALA A 206 -15.66 56.71 14.92
CA ALA A 206 -14.43 56.59 14.15
C ALA A 206 -14.58 57.33 12.81
N GLU A 207 -13.53 58.04 12.40
CA GLU A 207 -13.53 58.77 11.13
C GLU A 207 -13.25 57.82 9.96
N GLY A 208 -14.07 57.91 8.91
CA GLY A 208 -13.86 57.21 7.64
C GLY A 208 -13.34 58.19 6.58
N LEU A 209 -12.26 57.83 5.89
CA LEU A 209 -11.61 58.66 4.87
C LEU A 209 -11.72 58.00 3.49
N MET A 210 -12.47 58.61 2.57
CA MET A 210 -12.59 58.16 1.18
C MET A 210 -11.54 58.86 0.31
N LEU A 211 -10.63 58.10 -0.29
CA LEU A 211 -9.54 58.63 -1.13
C LEU A 211 -9.69 58.18 -2.59
N TRP A 212 -9.62 59.13 -3.51
CA TRP A 212 -9.73 58.88 -4.94
C TRP A 212 -8.43 58.30 -5.53
N ARG A 213 -8.57 57.32 -6.44
CA ARG A 213 -7.48 56.79 -7.26
C ARG A 213 -7.87 56.77 -8.74
N ASP A 214 -6.90 57.06 -9.61
CA ASP A 214 -7.15 57.21 -11.05
C ASP A 214 -7.43 55.90 -11.78
N SER A 215 -7.09 54.76 -11.18
CA SER A 215 -7.36 53.44 -11.78
C SER A 215 -7.48 52.33 -10.73
N SER A 216 -8.18 51.25 -11.08
CA SER A 216 -8.25 50.03 -10.26
C SER A 216 -6.88 49.36 -10.08
N TRP A 217 -5.97 49.54 -11.04
CA TRP A 217 -4.60 49.06 -10.91
C TRP A 217 -3.86 49.77 -9.77
N THR A 218 -4.02 51.09 -9.66
CA THR A 218 -3.45 51.88 -8.56
C THR A 218 -3.99 51.43 -7.21
N ILE A 219 -5.31 51.16 -7.12
CA ILE A 219 -5.93 50.58 -5.92
C ILE A 219 -5.27 49.24 -5.55
N ASN A 220 -5.10 48.35 -6.53
CA ASN A 220 -4.51 47.02 -6.29
C ASN A 220 -3.04 47.11 -5.86
N ASP A 221 -2.23 47.98 -6.47
CA ASP A 221 -0.83 48.19 -6.08
C ASP A 221 -0.72 48.74 -4.65
N GLU A 222 -1.59 49.69 -4.27
CA GLU A 222 -1.57 50.28 -2.93
C GLU A 222 -2.02 49.29 -1.84
N ILE A 223 -3.09 48.53 -2.08
CA ILE A 223 -3.53 47.46 -1.17
C ILE A 223 -2.45 46.38 -1.05
N TYR A 224 -1.80 46.01 -2.16
CA TYR A 224 -0.72 45.02 -2.16
C TYR A 224 0.48 45.49 -1.33
N ARG A 225 0.94 46.74 -1.51
CA ARG A 225 2.07 47.29 -0.74
C ARG A 225 1.75 47.50 0.75
N GLY A 226 0.49 47.85 1.07
CA GLY A 226 0.02 47.99 2.45
C GLY A 226 -0.08 46.67 3.22
N SER A 227 -0.15 45.54 2.51
CA SER A 227 -0.17 44.20 3.11
C SER A 227 1.18 43.84 3.72
N TYR A 228 1.15 43.21 4.91
CA TYR A 228 2.33 42.80 5.67
C TYR A 228 3.33 41.94 4.85
N GLN A 229 2.81 41.06 3.99
CA GLN A 229 3.64 40.19 3.13
C GLN A 229 4.02 40.85 1.80
N GLY A 230 3.39 41.98 1.45
CA GLY A 230 3.57 42.66 0.17
C GLY A 230 4.70 43.71 0.17
N ASN A 231 5.27 44.03 1.34
CA ASN A 231 6.41 44.95 1.44
C ASN A 231 7.64 44.32 2.12
N ASN A 232 8.82 44.82 1.73
CA ASN A 232 10.12 44.31 2.21
C ASN A 232 10.39 44.64 3.69
N GLU A 233 9.76 45.69 4.21
CA GLU A 233 9.95 46.17 5.59
C GLU A 233 9.04 45.44 6.60
N LYS A 234 8.11 44.60 6.14
CA LYS A 234 7.09 43.92 6.96
C LYS A 234 6.32 44.88 7.86
N LYS A 235 6.02 46.07 7.36
CA LYS A 235 5.19 47.07 8.04
C LYS A 235 3.73 46.91 7.60
N THR A 236 2.79 47.24 8.48
CA THR A 236 1.34 47.14 8.22
C THR A 236 0.74 48.53 8.05
N ASP A 237 0.26 48.81 6.83
CA ASP A 237 -0.52 50.01 6.51
C ASP A 237 -1.82 49.58 5.84
N GLU A 238 -2.81 49.26 6.67
CA GLU A 238 -4.05 48.65 6.23
C GLU A 238 -5.08 49.65 5.74
N ILE A 239 -5.64 49.31 4.59
CA ILE A 239 -6.79 49.96 3.98
C ILE A 239 -8.02 49.11 4.31
N ALA A 240 -9.10 49.76 4.77
CA ALA A 240 -10.28 49.07 5.26
C ALA A 240 -11.04 48.34 4.15
N ALA A 241 -11.22 48.99 3.00
CA ALA A 241 -11.73 48.40 1.76
C ALA A 241 -11.46 49.35 0.58
N ALA A 242 -11.70 48.87 -0.64
CA ALA A 242 -11.75 49.72 -1.82
C ALA A 242 -12.97 49.44 -2.68
N TYR A 243 -13.47 50.50 -3.33
CA TYR A 243 -14.62 50.45 -4.23
C TYR A 243 -14.21 50.90 -5.63
N ASP A 244 -14.59 50.11 -6.62
CA ASP A 244 -14.42 50.44 -8.02
C ASP A 244 -15.80 50.55 -8.70
N PHE A 245 -16.07 51.77 -9.17
CA PHE A 245 -17.28 52.21 -9.84
C PHE A 245 -17.06 52.47 -11.34
N LEU A 246 -16.02 51.91 -11.98
CA LEU A 246 -15.70 52.15 -13.39
C LEU A 246 -16.87 51.85 -14.34
N SER A 247 -17.67 50.84 -14.01
CA SER A 247 -18.85 50.43 -14.78
C SER A 247 -20.17 50.93 -14.19
N SER A 248 -20.12 51.89 -13.25
CA SER A 248 -21.30 52.53 -12.64
C SER A 248 -21.53 53.93 -13.20
N ASP A 249 -22.80 54.28 -13.40
CA ASP A 249 -23.26 55.61 -13.75
C ASP A 249 -24.63 55.92 -13.10
N GLN A 250 -25.21 57.07 -13.43
CA GLN A 250 -26.54 57.45 -12.92
C GLN A 250 -27.67 56.51 -13.34
N ALA A 251 -27.47 55.61 -14.31
CA ALA A 251 -28.48 54.67 -14.83
C ALA A 251 -28.22 53.20 -14.43
N ASN A 252 -26.97 52.82 -14.19
CA ASN A 252 -26.50 51.46 -13.92
C ASN A 252 -25.59 51.43 -12.69
N PHE A 253 -25.85 50.51 -11.77
CA PHE A 253 -25.01 50.30 -10.59
C PHE A 253 -24.24 48.98 -10.73
N ASN A 254 -22.94 49.08 -10.97
CA ASN A 254 -22.01 47.96 -11.02
C ASN A 254 -20.79 48.26 -10.14
N LEU A 255 -20.65 47.47 -9.08
CA LEU A 255 -19.70 47.71 -8.00
C LEU A 255 -18.73 46.54 -7.85
N ILE A 256 -17.44 46.84 -7.85
CA ILE A 256 -16.38 45.91 -7.47
C ILE A 256 -15.87 46.35 -6.09
N ILE A 257 -15.82 45.41 -5.14
CA ILE A 257 -15.34 45.66 -3.78
C ILE A 257 -14.07 44.84 -3.56
N SER A 258 -12.98 45.50 -3.21
CA SER A 258 -11.76 44.86 -2.73
C SER A 258 -11.72 44.95 -1.22
N TYR A 259 -11.52 43.83 -0.55
CA TYR A 259 -11.43 43.75 0.91
C TYR A 259 -10.36 42.73 1.31
N ASN A 260 -9.85 42.82 2.53
CA ASN A 260 -8.86 41.89 3.03
C ASN A 260 -9.53 40.63 3.60
N SER A 261 -9.22 39.45 3.06
CA SER A 261 -9.76 38.16 3.51
C SER A 261 -8.89 37.42 4.54
N SER A 262 -7.66 37.89 4.80
CA SER A 262 -6.71 37.19 5.68
C SER A 262 -6.91 37.55 7.16
N ASN A 263 -7.08 36.53 7.99
CA ASN A 263 -7.56 36.57 9.38
C ASN A 263 -6.44 36.69 10.45
N ASN A 264 -5.27 37.25 10.16
CA ASN A 264 -4.12 37.07 11.05
C ASN A 264 -3.97 38.08 12.22
N TYR A 265 -4.94 38.96 12.51
CA TYR A 265 -4.75 39.92 13.60
C TYR A 265 -4.93 39.34 15.01
N ASP A 266 -5.85 38.38 15.18
CA ASP A 266 -6.12 37.79 16.50
C ASP A 266 -5.01 36.83 16.93
N GLU A 267 -4.34 36.14 15.98
CA GLU A 267 -3.23 35.21 16.25
C GLU A 267 -1.95 35.94 16.76
N TYR A 268 -1.80 37.24 16.48
CA TYR A 268 -0.68 38.05 16.99
C TYR A 268 -0.97 38.74 18.34
N LEU A 269 -2.23 38.87 18.76
CA LEU A 269 -2.59 39.48 20.04
C LEU A 269 -2.46 38.49 21.22
N GLU A 270 -2.54 37.19 20.95
CA GLU A 270 -2.40 36.14 21.97
C GLU A 270 -0.95 35.86 22.39
N SER A 271 0.06 36.43 21.73
CA SER A 271 1.46 36.10 22.02
C SER A 271 2.16 36.98 23.07
N GLU A 272 1.54 38.04 23.59
CA GLU A 272 2.25 38.99 24.47
C GLU A 272 1.72 39.08 25.92
N TYR A 273 0.59 38.44 26.24
CA TYR A 273 0.15 38.28 27.64
C TYR A 273 -0.49 36.91 27.89
N PRO A 274 0.01 36.10 28.84
CA PRO A 274 -0.69 34.90 29.27
C PRO A 274 -1.92 35.32 30.08
N VAL A 275 -3.11 35.20 29.48
CA VAL A 275 -4.37 35.36 30.21
C VAL A 275 -4.52 34.15 31.15
N PRO A 276 -4.75 34.35 32.46
CA PRO A 276 -4.98 33.24 33.39
C PRO A 276 -6.21 32.44 32.97
N LEU A 277 -6.13 31.12 33.16
CA LEU A 277 -7.14 30.09 32.85
C LEU A 277 -8.51 30.23 33.56
N TYR A 278 -8.86 31.41 34.08
CA TYR A 278 -10.09 31.66 34.85
C TYR A 278 -10.98 32.77 34.28
N ASP A 279 -10.60 33.41 33.16
CA ASP A 279 -11.38 34.52 32.55
C ASP A 279 -12.07 34.15 31.22
N GLN A 280 -12.25 32.84 30.97
CA GLN A 280 -13.01 32.33 29.81
C GLN A 280 -14.53 32.42 29.99
N ALA A 281 -15.03 32.87 31.14
CA ALA A 281 -16.47 32.93 31.43
C ALA A 281 -17.15 34.24 30.96
N ARG A 282 -16.43 35.14 30.28
CA ARG A 282 -16.98 36.35 29.64
C ARG A 282 -16.37 36.64 28.27
N SER A 283 -16.12 35.60 27.48
CA SER A 283 -15.93 35.82 26.03
C SER A 283 -17.28 36.21 25.43
N VAL A 284 -17.61 37.51 25.45
CA VAL A 284 -18.67 38.03 24.59
C VAL A 284 -18.30 37.61 23.18
N GLN A 285 -19.07 36.68 22.60
CA GLN A 285 -18.90 36.22 21.24
C GLN A 285 -18.87 37.49 20.37
N LYS A 286 -17.68 37.83 19.83
CA LYS A 286 -17.56 39.01 18.98
C LYS A 286 -18.57 38.84 17.83
N PRO A 287 -19.51 39.77 17.63
CA PRO A 287 -20.48 39.69 16.55
C PRO A 287 -19.78 39.37 15.22
N HIS A 288 -20.31 38.39 14.49
CA HIS A 288 -19.73 37.94 13.23
C HIS A 288 -19.66 39.12 12.25
N SER A 289 -18.44 39.55 11.93
CA SER A 289 -18.21 40.64 10.98
C SER A 289 -18.48 40.15 9.56
N VAL A 290 -19.60 40.57 8.98
CA VAL A 290 -19.96 40.28 7.58
C VAL A 290 -19.50 41.43 6.71
N GLN A 291 -18.17 41.55 6.55
CA GLN A 291 -17.51 42.68 5.91
C GLN A 291 -18.09 43.00 4.52
N VAL A 292 -18.22 41.99 3.65
CA VAL A 292 -18.70 42.17 2.26
C VAL A 292 -20.13 42.70 2.21
N ALA A 293 -21.04 42.13 3.01
CA ALA A 293 -22.44 42.53 3.00
C ALA A 293 -22.61 43.99 3.49
N ARG A 294 -21.85 44.40 4.51
CA ARG A 294 -21.91 45.78 5.03
C ARG A 294 -21.28 46.79 4.06
N LEU A 295 -20.13 46.48 3.45
CA LEU A 295 -19.51 47.31 2.41
C LEU A 295 -20.46 47.49 1.20
N SER A 296 -21.09 46.41 0.76
CA SER A 296 -22.06 46.45 -0.34
C SER A 296 -23.30 47.29 0.01
N ASN A 297 -23.83 47.13 1.23
CA ASN A 297 -24.97 47.91 1.70
C ASN A 297 -24.67 49.42 1.75
N MET A 298 -23.48 49.80 2.24
CA MET A 298 -23.03 51.18 2.30
C MET A 298 -23.00 51.85 0.92
N ALA A 299 -22.35 51.21 -0.04
CA ALA A 299 -22.27 51.73 -1.41
C ALA A 299 -23.63 51.75 -2.12
N SER A 300 -24.46 50.73 -1.89
CA SER A 300 -25.81 50.64 -2.47
C SER A 300 -26.73 51.74 -1.92
N ASN A 301 -26.70 51.98 -0.60
CA ASN A 301 -27.50 53.05 0.02
C ASN A 301 -27.06 54.44 -0.44
N ALA A 302 -25.76 54.68 -0.55
CA ALA A 302 -25.25 55.93 -1.10
C ALA A 302 -25.73 56.18 -2.54
N TYR A 303 -25.73 55.13 -3.38
CA TYR A 303 -26.26 55.23 -4.74
C TYR A 303 -27.78 55.49 -4.79
N LEU A 304 -28.55 54.81 -3.93
CA LEU A 304 -30.01 54.98 -3.85
C LEU A 304 -30.41 56.39 -3.39
N ASN A 305 -29.68 56.97 -2.43
CA ASN A 305 -29.89 58.36 -1.99
C ASN A 305 -29.72 59.37 -3.14
N LEU A 306 -28.86 59.09 -4.13
CA LEU A 306 -28.69 59.95 -5.31
C LEU A 306 -29.83 59.80 -6.34
N ARG A 307 -30.58 58.69 -6.30
CA ARG A 307 -31.65 58.38 -7.26
C ARG A 307 -33.00 59.00 -6.89
N GLY A 308 -33.28 59.17 -5.60
CA GLY A 308 -34.53 59.72 -5.13
C GLY A 308 -34.52 59.95 -3.62
N ASN A 309 -35.31 60.93 -3.18
CA ASN A 309 -35.48 61.20 -1.76
C ASN A 309 -36.10 59.97 -1.08
N ASP A 310 -35.53 59.58 0.06
CA ASP A 310 -35.99 58.49 0.94
C ASP A 310 -35.85 57.05 0.39
N LEU A 311 -35.12 56.82 -0.70
CA LEU A 311 -34.80 55.46 -1.17
C LEU A 311 -33.66 54.86 -0.35
N LYS A 312 -33.95 53.83 0.44
CA LYS A 312 -32.97 53.14 1.29
C LYS A 312 -33.16 51.63 1.28
N MET A 313 -32.05 50.90 1.29
CA MET A 313 -31.96 49.48 1.55
C MET A 313 -31.51 49.27 3.01
N SER A 314 -32.48 49.06 3.91
CA SER A 314 -32.19 48.78 5.32
C SER A 314 -31.46 47.43 5.46
N PHE A 315 -30.38 47.42 6.23
CA PHE A 315 -29.69 46.19 6.61
C PHE A 315 -29.70 46.09 8.12
N ASP A 316 -30.78 45.51 8.63
CA ASP A 316 -31.16 45.60 10.05
C ASP A 316 -30.36 44.65 10.93
N PHE A 317 -30.19 43.39 10.52
CA PHE A 317 -29.44 42.40 11.30
C PHE A 317 -28.88 41.25 10.45
N VAL A 318 -27.91 40.55 11.03
CA VAL A 318 -27.43 39.23 10.63
C VAL A 318 -27.89 38.23 11.68
N LYS A 319 -28.35 37.06 11.23
CA LYS A 319 -28.80 35.97 12.09
C LYS A 319 -28.13 34.68 11.65
N GLU A 320 -27.62 33.91 12.61
CA GLU A 320 -27.10 32.58 12.30
C GLU A 320 -28.22 31.59 11.94
N MET A 321 -27.88 30.49 11.27
CA MET A 321 -28.83 29.40 11.11
C MET A 321 -29.07 28.69 12.44
N PRO A 322 -30.33 28.33 12.77
CA PRO A 322 -30.61 27.46 13.91
C PRO A 322 -29.84 26.15 13.79
N ARG A 323 -29.26 25.69 14.91
CA ARG A 323 -28.44 24.47 14.94
C ARG A 323 -29.05 23.45 15.89
N ALA A 324 -29.05 22.18 15.48
CA ALA A 324 -29.42 21.08 16.35
C ALA A 324 -28.26 20.75 17.30
N ALA A 325 -28.56 20.09 18.43
CA ALA A 325 -27.55 19.65 19.37
C ALA A 325 -26.53 18.73 18.67
N GLY A 326 -25.24 19.03 18.83
CA GLY A 326 -24.17 18.13 18.43
C GLY A 326 -24.12 16.97 19.42
N HIS A 327 -24.40 15.75 18.97
CA HIS A 327 -24.05 14.59 19.76
C HIS A 327 -22.56 14.34 19.62
N LEU A 328 -21.77 14.73 20.62
CA LEU A 328 -20.43 14.19 20.83
C LEU A 328 -20.57 12.68 21.07
N GLY A 329 -20.50 11.92 19.98
CA GLY A 329 -20.41 10.47 20.06
C GLY A 329 -19.16 10.09 20.85
N PRO A 330 -19.14 8.91 21.50
CA PRO A 330 -17.94 8.44 22.17
C PRO A 330 -16.77 8.40 21.19
N ILE A 331 -15.60 8.87 21.63
CA ILE A 331 -14.35 8.89 20.86
C ILE A 331 -14.06 7.47 20.38
N ASP A 332 -14.11 7.26 19.07
CA ASP A 332 -13.75 5.97 18.48
C ASP A 332 -12.25 5.92 18.18
N ILE A 333 -11.53 5.11 18.94
CA ILE A 333 -10.08 4.92 18.75
C ILE A 333 -9.76 3.99 17.59
N SER A 334 -10.73 3.21 17.08
CA SER A 334 -10.51 2.27 15.98
C SER A 334 -10.06 2.93 14.67
N PRO A 335 -10.68 4.00 14.14
CA PRO A 335 -10.18 4.68 12.94
C PRO A 335 -8.90 5.50 13.19
N LEU A 336 -8.65 5.92 14.43
CA LEU A 336 -7.46 6.73 14.78
C LEU A 336 -6.21 5.85 14.94
N ILE A 337 -6.28 4.86 15.82
CA ILE A 337 -5.17 3.98 16.19
C ILE A 337 -5.07 2.78 15.24
N GLY A 338 -6.17 2.39 14.59
CA GLY A 338 -6.24 1.17 13.79
C GLY A 338 -5.41 1.18 12.50
N LYS A 339 -5.00 2.34 11.97
CA LYS A 339 -4.39 2.44 10.62
C LYS A 339 -3.15 1.54 10.47
N LEU A 340 -2.12 1.78 11.29
CA LEU A 340 -0.89 1.00 11.29
C LEU A 340 -1.08 -0.49 11.69
N PRO A 341 -1.74 -0.83 12.82
CA PRO A 341 -1.89 -2.22 13.23
C PRO A 341 -2.75 -3.05 12.26
N PHE A 342 -3.74 -2.46 11.59
CA PHE A 342 -4.52 -3.16 10.55
C PHE A 342 -3.67 -3.45 9.32
N VAL A 343 -2.84 -2.51 8.88
CA VAL A 343 -1.89 -2.71 7.78
C VAL A 343 -0.93 -3.85 8.10
N TRP A 344 -0.25 -3.80 9.26
CA TRP A 344 0.65 -4.88 9.67
C TRP A 344 -0.05 -6.24 9.75
N THR A 345 -1.27 -6.27 10.29
CA THR A 345 -2.04 -7.51 10.42
C THR A 345 -2.35 -8.13 9.07
N MET A 346 -2.69 -7.33 8.06
CA MET A 346 -2.90 -7.80 6.69
C MET A 346 -1.59 -8.27 6.02
N GLU A 347 -0.49 -7.59 6.31
CA GLU A 347 0.81 -7.91 5.73
C GLU A 347 1.47 -9.17 6.31
N LEU A 348 1.11 -9.61 7.52
CA LEU A 348 1.71 -10.77 8.20
C LEU A 348 1.68 -12.09 7.39
N LEU A 349 0.78 -12.23 6.43
CA LEU A 349 0.75 -13.39 5.55
C LEU A 349 1.93 -13.42 4.56
N PHE A 350 2.52 -12.28 4.22
CA PHE A 350 3.58 -12.19 3.22
C PHE A 350 4.82 -13.03 3.58
N PRO A 351 5.43 -12.91 4.78
CA PRO A 351 6.56 -13.75 5.19
C PRO A 351 6.21 -15.24 5.27
N VAL A 352 4.97 -15.58 5.61
CA VAL A 352 4.49 -16.97 5.66
C VAL A 352 4.45 -17.57 4.25
N ILE A 353 3.92 -16.84 3.26
CA ILE A 353 3.91 -17.27 1.87
C ILE A 353 5.34 -17.39 1.33
N LEU A 354 6.14 -16.34 1.53
CA LEU A 354 7.53 -16.26 1.07
C LEU A 354 8.39 -17.41 1.65
N SER A 355 8.32 -17.65 2.96
CA SER A 355 9.12 -18.67 3.63
C SER A 355 8.77 -20.09 3.16
N ASN A 356 7.49 -20.38 2.90
CA ASN A 356 7.06 -21.68 2.37
C ASN A 356 7.61 -21.95 0.96
N ILE A 357 7.58 -20.96 0.08
CA ILE A 357 8.10 -21.11 -1.29
C ILE A 357 9.63 -21.26 -1.27
N VAL A 358 10.30 -20.43 -0.47
CA VAL A 358 11.76 -20.51 -0.32
C VAL A 358 12.17 -21.81 0.36
N TYR A 359 11.33 -22.39 1.23
CA TYR A 359 11.58 -23.70 1.85
C TYR A 359 11.60 -24.82 0.80
N GLU A 360 10.61 -24.87 -0.08
CA GLU A 360 10.59 -25.87 -1.15
C GLU A 360 11.74 -25.71 -2.14
N LYS A 361 12.15 -24.46 -2.41
CA LYS A 361 13.32 -24.13 -3.23
C LYS A 361 14.63 -24.54 -2.57
N GLN A 362 14.84 -24.17 -1.30
CA GLN A 362 16.07 -24.46 -0.53
C GLN A 362 16.28 -25.97 -0.40
N LYS A 363 15.21 -26.72 -0.12
CA LYS A 363 15.25 -28.19 -0.01
C LYS A 363 15.18 -28.90 -1.37
N LYS A 364 15.17 -28.17 -2.49
CA LYS A 364 15.09 -28.69 -3.88
C LYS A 364 13.88 -29.63 -4.11
N LEU A 365 12.83 -29.50 -3.30
CA LEU A 365 11.67 -30.40 -3.32
C LEU A 365 10.88 -30.26 -4.63
N ARG A 366 10.77 -29.03 -5.17
CA ARG A 366 10.16 -28.80 -6.50
C ARG A 366 10.85 -29.59 -7.61
N ILE A 367 12.18 -29.62 -7.59
CA ILE A 367 12.95 -30.33 -8.61
C ILE A 367 12.72 -31.85 -8.49
N MET A 368 12.70 -32.37 -7.26
CA MET A 368 12.38 -33.77 -7.00
C MET A 368 10.98 -34.15 -7.50
N MET A 369 9.98 -33.30 -7.27
CA MET A 369 8.62 -33.50 -7.79
C MET A 369 8.59 -33.51 -9.32
N LYS A 370 9.31 -32.57 -9.97
CA LYS A 370 9.42 -32.49 -11.42
C LYS A 370 10.05 -33.75 -12.01
N MET A 371 11.12 -34.26 -11.40
CA MET A 371 11.77 -35.50 -11.81
C MET A 371 10.87 -36.74 -11.75
N HIS A 372 9.83 -36.71 -10.92
CA HIS A 372 8.85 -37.78 -10.78
C HIS A 372 7.59 -37.57 -11.64
N GLY A 373 7.58 -36.56 -12.51
CA GLY A 373 6.54 -36.33 -13.51
C GLY A 373 5.55 -35.21 -13.18
N LEU A 374 5.80 -34.39 -12.16
CA LEU A 374 4.99 -33.20 -11.91
C LEU A 374 5.31 -32.09 -12.93
N GLY A 375 4.30 -31.62 -13.66
CA GLY A 375 4.45 -30.46 -14.55
C GLY A 375 4.56 -29.14 -13.77
N ASP A 376 5.16 -28.12 -14.41
CA ASP A 376 5.31 -26.79 -13.79
C ASP A 376 3.95 -26.09 -13.55
N LEU A 377 3.00 -26.19 -14.49
CA LEU A 377 1.69 -25.54 -14.39
C LEU A 377 0.84 -26.08 -13.21
N PRO A 378 0.65 -27.41 -13.02
CA PRO A 378 -0.01 -27.96 -11.83
C PRO A 378 0.61 -27.49 -10.50
N TYR A 379 1.93 -27.36 -10.45
CA TYR A 379 2.63 -26.88 -9.26
C TYR A 379 2.25 -25.43 -8.93
N TRP A 380 2.35 -24.53 -9.90
CA TRP A 380 2.08 -23.10 -9.71
C TRP A 380 0.61 -22.83 -9.40
N THR A 381 -0.30 -23.47 -10.14
CA THR A 381 -1.76 -23.31 -9.95
C THR A 381 -2.22 -23.73 -8.56
N ILE A 382 -1.74 -24.89 -8.06
CA ILE A 382 -2.10 -25.35 -6.72
C ILE A 382 -1.46 -24.50 -5.65
N SER A 383 -0.18 -24.13 -5.81
CA SER A 383 0.50 -23.27 -4.86
C SER A 383 -0.25 -21.95 -4.72
N TYR A 384 -0.64 -21.35 -5.84
CA TYR A 384 -1.41 -20.11 -5.86
C TYR A 384 -2.80 -20.28 -5.24
N CYS A 385 -3.58 -21.29 -5.65
CA CYS A 385 -4.90 -21.56 -5.07
C CYS A 385 -4.85 -21.84 -3.57
N TYR A 386 -3.79 -22.51 -3.11
CA TYR A 386 -3.57 -22.79 -1.70
C TYR A 386 -3.36 -21.49 -0.90
N PHE A 387 -2.45 -20.62 -1.36
CA PHE A 387 -2.23 -19.34 -0.68
C PHE A 387 -3.45 -18.42 -0.79
N LEU A 388 -4.17 -18.43 -1.91
CA LEU A 388 -5.42 -17.68 -2.09
C LEU A 388 -6.48 -18.11 -1.08
N LEU A 389 -6.69 -19.42 -0.89
CA LEU A 389 -7.64 -19.95 0.10
C LEU A 389 -7.23 -19.56 1.53
N LEU A 390 -5.94 -19.65 1.85
CA LEU A 390 -5.42 -19.28 3.17
C LEU A 390 -5.63 -17.78 3.44
N SER A 391 -5.28 -16.92 2.50
CA SER A 391 -5.47 -15.47 2.62
C SER A 391 -6.95 -15.09 2.71
N LEU A 392 -7.81 -15.72 1.90
CA LEU A 392 -9.25 -15.50 1.94
C LEU A 392 -9.83 -15.80 3.33
N LEU A 393 -9.49 -16.97 3.90
CA LEU A 393 -9.94 -17.33 5.24
C LEU A 393 -9.43 -16.35 6.31
N TYR A 394 -8.19 -15.91 6.18
CA TYR A 394 -7.58 -14.94 7.10
C TYR A 394 -8.31 -13.59 7.08
N VAL A 395 -8.56 -13.02 5.91
CA VAL A 395 -9.21 -11.70 5.82
C VAL A 395 -10.69 -11.77 6.14
N LEU A 396 -11.40 -12.83 5.75
CA LEU A 396 -12.76 -13.06 6.20
C LEU A 396 -12.84 -13.15 7.73
N SER A 397 -11.86 -13.81 8.38
CA SER A 397 -11.79 -13.85 9.84
C SER A 397 -11.52 -12.47 10.46
N PHE A 398 -10.64 -11.66 9.87
CA PHE A 398 -10.35 -10.31 10.33
C PHE A 398 -11.57 -9.39 10.24
N MET A 399 -12.28 -9.41 9.11
CA MET A 399 -13.52 -8.64 8.93
C MET A 399 -14.62 -9.12 9.88
N LEU A 400 -14.77 -10.43 10.06
CA LEU A 400 -15.75 -11.02 10.98
C LEU A 400 -15.47 -10.61 12.43
N PHE A 401 -14.25 -10.79 12.92
CA PHE A 401 -13.91 -10.48 14.30
C PHE A 401 -13.97 -8.97 14.58
N GLY A 402 -13.47 -8.15 13.65
CA GLY A 402 -13.58 -6.70 13.76
C GLY A 402 -15.03 -6.22 13.83
N SER A 403 -15.92 -6.81 13.03
CA SER A 403 -17.35 -6.47 13.05
C SER A 403 -18.08 -6.99 14.29
N VAL A 404 -17.79 -8.21 14.76
CA VAL A 404 -18.42 -8.81 15.95
C VAL A 404 -18.06 -8.04 17.22
N LEU A 405 -16.82 -7.52 17.30
CA LEU A 405 -16.35 -6.71 18.43
C LEU A 405 -16.82 -5.25 18.36
N GLY A 406 -17.64 -4.89 17.35
CA GLY A 406 -18.30 -3.59 17.27
C GLY A 406 -17.41 -2.42 16.83
N LEU A 407 -16.24 -2.69 16.23
CA LEU A 407 -15.35 -1.64 15.73
C LEU A 407 -16.01 -0.91 14.55
N ARG A 408 -16.20 0.42 14.66
CA ARG A 408 -16.93 1.19 13.62
C ARG A 408 -16.22 1.18 12.27
N PHE A 409 -14.88 1.07 12.25
CA PHE A 409 -14.09 0.89 11.03
C PHE A 409 -14.67 -0.20 10.10
N PHE A 410 -15.06 -1.36 10.65
CA PHE A 410 -15.61 -2.46 9.87
C PHE A 410 -17.12 -2.34 9.62
N ARG A 411 -17.86 -1.75 10.56
CA ARG A 411 -19.33 -1.73 10.53
C ARG A 411 -19.90 -0.57 9.70
N GLN A 412 -19.23 0.58 9.66
CA GLN A 412 -19.72 1.76 8.94
C GLN A 412 -19.40 1.72 7.45
N ASN A 413 -18.28 1.11 7.06
CA ASN A 413 -17.92 0.91 5.67
C ASN A 413 -18.67 -0.29 5.07
N SER A 414 -18.99 -0.25 3.77
CA SER A 414 -19.64 -1.37 3.09
C SER A 414 -18.77 -2.62 3.08
N TYR A 415 -19.28 -3.75 3.60
CA TYR A 415 -18.57 -5.04 3.60
C TYR A 415 -18.18 -5.50 2.19
N GLY A 416 -18.99 -5.19 1.19
CA GLY A 416 -18.69 -5.55 -0.20
C GLY A 416 -17.47 -4.79 -0.76
N VAL A 417 -17.36 -3.50 -0.42
CA VAL A 417 -16.22 -2.66 -0.81
C VAL A 417 -14.95 -3.13 -0.10
N GLN A 418 -15.02 -3.34 1.22
CA GLN A 418 -13.92 -3.90 2.01
C GLN A 418 -13.42 -5.22 1.41
N PHE A 419 -14.34 -6.14 1.10
CA PHE A 419 -14.01 -7.43 0.51
C PHE A 419 -13.25 -7.29 -0.82
N VAL A 420 -13.71 -6.44 -1.75
CA VAL A 420 -13.05 -6.29 -3.06
C VAL A 420 -11.68 -5.65 -2.95
N LEU A 421 -11.52 -4.63 -2.10
CA LEU A 421 -10.24 -3.97 -1.87
C LEU A 421 -9.22 -4.96 -1.26
N TYR A 422 -9.62 -5.67 -0.20
CA TYR A 422 -8.73 -6.65 0.42
C TYR A 422 -8.48 -7.87 -0.46
N PHE A 423 -9.48 -8.33 -1.24
CA PHE A 423 -9.30 -9.43 -2.19
C PHE A 423 -8.28 -9.08 -3.27
N SER A 424 -8.36 -7.88 -3.84
CA SER A 424 -7.37 -7.39 -4.81
C SER A 424 -5.97 -7.34 -4.19
N TYR A 425 -5.86 -6.80 -2.98
CA TYR A 425 -4.59 -6.76 -2.25
C TYR A 425 -4.01 -8.15 -1.95
N MET A 426 -4.84 -9.12 -1.53
CA MET A 426 -4.39 -10.50 -1.29
C MET A 426 -3.76 -11.12 -2.54
N ASN A 427 -4.36 -10.92 -3.71
CA ASN A 427 -3.83 -11.42 -4.97
C ASN A 427 -2.49 -10.75 -5.33
N LEU A 428 -2.38 -9.44 -5.08
CA LEU A 428 -1.14 -8.68 -5.23
C LEU A 428 -0.04 -9.20 -4.29
N GLN A 429 -0.34 -9.40 -3.01
CA GLN A 429 0.59 -9.90 -1.99
C GLN A 429 1.14 -11.30 -2.32
N ILE A 430 0.30 -12.22 -2.80
CA ILE A 430 0.73 -13.58 -3.23
C ILE A 430 1.68 -13.48 -4.42
N SER A 431 1.35 -12.63 -5.39
CA SER A 431 2.12 -12.47 -6.62
C SER A 431 3.47 -11.78 -6.35
N PHE A 432 3.49 -10.80 -5.45
CA PHE A 432 4.70 -10.19 -4.94
C PHE A 432 5.58 -11.21 -4.19
N ALA A 433 5.00 -12.06 -3.33
CA ALA A 433 5.75 -13.11 -2.64
C ALA A 433 6.38 -14.13 -3.61
N PHE A 434 5.67 -14.49 -4.68
CA PHE A 434 6.19 -15.37 -5.73
C PHE A 434 7.39 -14.75 -6.44
N LEU A 435 7.29 -13.46 -6.78
CA LEU A 435 8.38 -12.71 -7.41
C LEU A 435 9.60 -12.63 -6.49
N VAL A 436 9.39 -12.19 -5.24
CA VAL A 436 10.45 -12.00 -4.24
C VAL A 436 11.14 -13.32 -3.87
N ALA A 437 10.41 -14.44 -3.87
CA ALA A 437 10.98 -15.78 -3.64
C ALA A 437 12.06 -16.17 -4.67
N THR A 438 12.08 -15.55 -5.85
CA THR A 438 13.13 -15.78 -6.85
C THR A 438 14.50 -15.26 -6.39
N CYS A 439 14.53 -14.20 -5.57
CA CYS A 439 15.73 -13.54 -5.06
C CYS A 439 16.40 -14.28 -3.90
N PHE A 440 15.67 -15.12 -3.16
CA PHE A 440 16.18 -15.79 -1.97
C PHE A 440 16.57 -17.25 -2.22
N SER A 441 17.64 -17.70 -1.56
CA SER A 441 18.11 -19.09 -1.54
C SER A 441 17.95 -19.77 -0.18
N SER A 442 17.76 -19.00 0.89
CA SER A 442 17.66 -19.47 2.28
C SER A 442 16.37 -18.98 2.93
N VAL A 443 15.66 -19.86 3.62
CA VAL A 443 14.41 -19.54 4.32
C VAL A 443 14.64 -18.53 5.45
N ARG A 444 15.76 -18.63 6.17
CA ARG A 444 16.05 -17.74 7.31
C ARG A 444 16.18 -16.29 6.85
N THR A 445 16.94 -16.04 5.78
CA THR A 445 17.12 -14.69 5.23
C THR A 445 15.81 -14.16 4.65
N ALA A 446 15.09 -14.97 3.89
CA ALA A 446 13.79 -14.59 3.34
C ALA A 446 12.77 -14.19 4.42
N THR A 447 12.73 -14.95 5.52
CA THR A 447 11.80 -14.69 6.63
C THR A 447 12.15 -13.39 7.36
N VAL A 448 13.43 -13.16 7.68
CA VAL A 448 13.89 -11.92 8.35
C VAL A 448 13.66 -10.71 7.45
N THR A 449 14.03 -10.79 6.17
CA THR A 449 13.77 -9.70 5.21
C THR A 449 12.28 -9.45 5.01
N GLY A 450 11.45 -10.51 5.03
CA GLY A 450 10.00 -10.38 4.96
C GLY A 450 9.42 -9.62 6.15
N TYR A 451 9.80 -9.94 7.38
CA TYR A 451 9.33 -9.18 8.56
C TYR A 451 9.89 -7.76 8.61
N PHE A 452 11.14 -7.56 8.19
CA PHE A 452 11.73 -6.23 8.07
C PHE A 452 10.97 -5.37 7.05
N TYR A 453 10.57 -5.96 5.92
CA TYR A 453 9.72 -5.30 4.93
C TYR A 453 8.40 -4.82 5.54
N ILE A 454 7.67 -5.68 6.27
CA ILE A 454 6.42 -5.30 6.95
C ILE A 454 6.64 -4.10 7.88
N PHE A 455 7.63 -4.20 8.75
CA PHE A 455 7.88 -3.19 9.77
C PHE A 455 8.25 -1.84 9.15
N VAL A 456 9.23 -1.85 8.24
CA VAL A 456 9.73 -0.61 7.60
C VAL A 456 8.68 -0.02 6.68
N SER A 457 8.03 -0.82 5.84
CA SER A 457 7.06 -0.30 4.89
C SER A 457 5.80 0.24 5.56
N GLY A 458 5.30 -0.38 6.64
CA GLY A 458 4.20 0.16 7.43
C GLY A 458 4.51 1.51 8.08
N LEU A 459 5.66 1.63 8.77
CA LEU A 459 6.08 2.89 9.39
C LEU A 459 6.36 3.98 8.35
N LEU A 460 7.05 3.61 7.26
CA LEU A 460 7.36 4.54 6.18
C LEU A 460 6.08 5.03 5.50
N SER A 461 5.10 4.13 5.31
CA SER A 461 3.79 4.51 4.77
C SER A 461 3.11 5.51 5.67
N GLU A 462 3.08 5.30 6.99
CA GLU A 462 2.44 6.25 7.93
C GLU A 462 3.09 7.63 7.93
N VAL A 463 4.42 7.69 7.99
CA VAL A 463 5.16 8.97 7.99
C VAL A 463 5.00 9.70 6.66
N LEU A 464 5.21 9.01 5.54
CA LEU A 464 5.17 9.64 4.22
C LEU A 464 3.74 10.03 3.83
N PHE A 465 2.74 9.16 3.99
CA PHE A 465 1.38 9.49 3.58
C PHE A 465 0.79 10.65 4.39
N ARG A 466 1.08 10.73 5.70
CA ARG A 466 0.60 11.85 6.52
C ARG A 466 1.14 13.18 6.00
N SER A 467 2.44 13.27 5.76
CA SER A 467 3.04 14.50 5.23
C SER A 467 2.62 14.82 3.80
N TYR A 468 2.49 13.83 2.91
CA TYR A 468 2.26 14.08 1.49
C TYR A 468 0.80 14.25 1.07
N VAL A 469 -0.17 13.71 1.80
CA VAL A 469 -1.60 13.93 1.52
C VAL A 469 -2.07 15.28 2.08
N GLU A 470 -1.42 15.78 3.13
CA GLU A 470 -1.76 17.06 3.75
C GLU A 470 -1.12 18.27 3.02
N ASP A 471 -0.05 18.07 2.25
CA ASP A 471 0.60 19.13 1.46
C ASP A 471 -0.03 19.32 0.08
N ILE A 472 -0.68 20.48 -0.13
CA ILE A 472 -1.37 20.92 -1.38
C ILE A 472 -0.41 21.04 -2.59
N SER A 473 0.92 20.98 -2.37
CA SER A 473 1.93 21.36 -3.36
C SER A 473 2.46 20.22 -4.26
N LEU A 474 2.15 18.96 -3.96
CA LEU A 474 2.71 17.80 -4.69
C LEU A 474 1.72 17.15 -5.67
N SER A 475 2.18 16.91 -6.89
CA SER A 475 1.38 16.34 -7.98
C SER A 475 0.90 14.92 -7.67
N ARG A 476 -0.36 14.58 -8.00
CA ARG A 476 -0.96 13.23 -7.90
C ARG A 476 -0.07 12.09 -8.44
N SER A 477 0.82 12.38 -9.39
CA SER A 477 1.78 11.44 -9.94
C SER A 477 2.75 10.85 -8.91
N TRP A 478 3.19 11.63 -7.91
CA TRP A 478 4.11 11.14 -6.88
C TRP A 478 3.45 10.13 -5.94
N ILE A 479 2.17 10.35 -5.62
CA ILE A 479 1.36 9.40 -4.84
C ILE A 479 1.24 8.08 -5.61
N ALA A 480 0.92 8.14 -6.90
CA ALA A 480 0.85 6.96 -7.77
C ALA A 480 2.17 6.18 -7.88
N VAL A 481 3.33 6.86 -7.83
CA VAL A 481 4.65 6.20 -7.82
C VAL A 481 4.90 5.47 -6.50
N MET A 482 4.53 6.05 -5.37
CA MET A 482 4.66 5.38 -4.06
C MET A 482 3.72 4.17 -3.96
N GLU A 483 2.54 4.25 -4.57
CA GLU A 483 1.56 3.16 -4.66
C GLU A 483 2.05 1.95 -5.45
N LEU A 484 3.15 2.06 -6.23
CA LEU A 484 3.80 0.92 -6.88
C LEU A 484 4.49 -0.05 -5.91
N LEU A 485 4.50 0.28 -4.62
CA LEU A 485 4.92 -0.62 -3.56
C LEU A 485 3.66 -1.18 -2.87
N PRO A 486 3.46 -2.51 -2.86
CA PRO A 486 2.21 -3.10 -2.35
C PRO A 486 1.80 -2.63 -0.96
N ALA A 487 2.76 -2.46 -0.04
CA ALA A 487 2.51 -1.94 1.31
C ALA A 487 1.83 -0.56 1.32
N PHE A 488 2.25 0.36 0.46
CA PHE A 488 1.68 1.70 0.36
C PHE A 488 0.26 1.67 -0.19
N SER A 489 -0.02 0.80 -1.17
CA SER A 489 -1.39 0.60 -1.68
C SER A 489 -2.36 0.15 -0.59
N LEU A 490 -1.93 -0.77 0.29
CA LEU A 490 -2.72 -1.22 1.44
C LEU A 490 -2.90 -0.10 2.47
N TYR A 491 -1.83 0.63 2.77
CA TYR A 491 -1.90 1.75 3.70
C TYR A 491 -2.90 2.80 3.21
N ARG A 492 -2.88 3.14 1.91
CA ARG A 492 -3.85 4.07 1.31
C ARG A 492 -5.30 3.57 1.47
N ILE A 493 -5.56 2.29 1.22
CA ILE A 493 -6.90 1.70 1.42
C ILE A 493 -7.37 1.84 2.88
N VAL A 494 -6.52 1.47 3.83
CA VAL A 494 -6.84 1.55 5.26
C VAL A 494 -7.01 3.00 5.70
N TYR A 495 -6.17 3.91 5.21
CA TYR A 495 -6.23 5.34 5.47
C TYR A 495 -7.58 5.92 5.04
N GLU A 496 -8.02 5.71 3.79
CA GLU A 496 -9.28 6.26 3.29
C GLU A 496 -10.50 5.69 4.03
N LEU A 497 -10.51 4.37 4.28
CA LEU A 497 -11.57 3.73 5.08
C LEU A 497 -11.62 4.31 6.50
N SER A 498 -10.45 4.57 7.11
CA SER A 498 -10.36 5.14 8.45
C SER A 498 -10.78 6.61 8.49
N GLN A 499 -10.38 7.42 7.51
CA GLN A 499 -10.66 8.84 7.44
C GLN A 499 -12.16 9.09 7.23
N SER A 500 -12.79 8.29 6.38
CA SER A 500 -14.25 8.36 6.14
C SER A 500 -15.06 8.00 7.39
N THR A 501 -14.60 7.02 8.17
CA THR A 501 -15.21 6.64 9.47
C THR A 501 -15.00 7.73 10.53
N TRP A 502 -13.82 8.36 10.54
CA TRP A 502 -13.49 9.46 11.44
C TRP A 502 -14.34 10.70 11.15
N ALA A 503 -14.40 11.13 9.89
CA ALA A 503 -15.22 12.27 9.46
C ALA A 503 -16.72 12.05 9.75
N GLY A 504 -17.22 10.82 9.55
CA GLY A 504 -18.58 10.43 9.90
C GLY A 504 -18.91 10.41 11.40
N SER A 505 -17.91 10.56 12.27
CA SER A 505 -18.15 10.73 13.73
C SER A 505 -18.48 12.16 14.12
N TYR A 506 -18.14 13.15 13.29
CA TYR A 506 -18.41 14.59 13.51
C TYR A 506 -19.43 15.16 12.52
N MET A 507 -19.54 14.59 11.32
CA MET A 507 -20.53 14.92 10.31
C MET A 507 -21.50 13.75 10.11
N VAL A 508 -22.72 14.01 9.62
CA VAL A 508 -23.69 12.96 9.21
C VAL A 508 -23.22 12.30 7.90
N SER A 509 -21.99 11.80 7.87
CA SER A 509 -21.44 11.04 6.74
C SER A 509 -21.45 9.56 7.10
N SER A 510 -22.01 8.75 6.21
CA SER A 510 -21.90 7.30 6.29
C SER A 510 -20.59 6.84 5.64
N GLY A 511 -19.89 5.87 6.23
CA GLY A 511 -18.64 5.31 5.67
C GLY A 511 -18.73 4.86 4.20
N ILE A 512 -17.60 4.48 3.62
CA ILE A 512 -17.42 4.29 2.17
C ILE A 512 -18.40 3.25 1.61
N ARG A 513 -19.13 3.64 0.56
CA ARG A 513 -20.05 2.81 -0.23
C ARG A 513 -19.52 2.61 -1.65
N TRP A 514 -20.23 1.79 -2.42
CA TRP A 514 -19.86 1.49 -3.80
C TRP A 514 -19.85 2.72 -4.72
N ILE A 515 -20.69 3.70 -4.42
CA ILE A 515 -20.79 4.93 -5.22
C ILE A 515 -19.59 5.85 -5.00
N ASP A 516 -19.00 5.80 -3.81
CA ASP A 516 -17.87 6.64 -3.44
C ASP A 516 -16.56 6.13 -4.04
N LEU A 517 -16.48 4.86 -4.46
CA LEU A 517 -15.25 4.29 -5.05
C LEU A 517 -14.72 5.09 -6.25
N ASN A 518 -15.62 5.68 -7.04
CA ASN A 518 -15.28 6.43 -8.25
C ASN A 518 -15.16 7.94 -8.00
N ASP A 519 -15.16 8.36 -6.73
CA ASP A 519 -14.99 9.76 -6.36
C ASP A 519 -13.54 10.22 -6.67
N PRO A 520 -13.36 11.27 -7.49
CA PRO A 520 -12.04 11.79 -7.83
C PRO A 520 -11.26 12.38 -6.65
N GLU A 521 -11.90 12.62 -5.50
CA GLU A 521 -11.25 13.17 -4.30
C GLU A 521 -10.58 12.09 -3.43
N ASN A 522 -11.16 10.88 -3.32
CA ASN A 522 -10.63 9.83 -2.45
C ASN A 522 -9.55 8.94 -3.09
N GLY A 523 -9.46 8.90 -4.43
CA GLY A 523 -8.43 8.16 -5.16
C GLY A 523 -8.49 6.62 -5.05
N LEU A 524 -9.54 6.04 -4.47
CA LEU A 524 -9.64 4.58 -4.25
C LEU A 524 -9.72 3.78 -5.56
N ALA A 525 -10.42 4.29 -6.59
CA ALA A 525 -10.43 3.68 -7.91
C ALA A 525 -9.03 3.63 -8.56
N GLY A 526 -8.20 4.66 -8.33
CA GLY A 526 -6.82 4.72 -8.82
C GLY A 526 -5.97 3.61 -8.23
N VAL A 527 -5.99 3.49 -6.89
CA VAL A 527 -5.27 2.43 -6.16
C VAL A 527 -5.72 1.04 -6.60
N LEU A 528 -7.04 0.81 -6.74
CA LEU A 528 -7.57 -0.47 -7.21
C LEU A 528 -7.06 -0.82 -8.61
N THR A 529 -7.02 0.17 -9.50
CA THR A 529 -6.51 -0.01 -10.87
C THR A 529 -5.02 -0.36 -10.86
N ILE A 530 -4.22 0.35 -10.06
CA ILE A 530 -2.79 0.08 -9.90
C ILE A 530 -2.58 -1.35 -9.39
N MET A 531 -3.25 -1.75 -8.31
CA MET A 531 -3.11 -3.10 -7.74
C MET A 531 -3.41 -4.21 -8.75
N VAL A 532 -4.44 -4.05 -9.58
CA VAL A 532 -4.80 -5.06 -10.61
C VAL A 532 -3.74 -5.15 -11.70
N ILE A 533 -3.19 -4.00 -12.13
CA ILE A 533 -2.10 -3.95 -13.11
C ILE A 533 -0.84 -4.60 -12.53
N GLU A 534 -0.45 -4.23 -11.32
CA GLU A 534 0.73 -4.78 -10.64
C GLU A 534 0.61 -6.28 -10.41
N TRP A 535 -0.57 -6.75 -10.01
CA TRP A 535 -0.84 -8.17 -9.87
C TRP A 535 -0.53 -8.92 -11.17
N CYS A 536 -1.02 -8.44 -12.31
CA CYS A 536 -0.75 -9.05 -13.62
C CYS A 536 0.75 -8.99 -13.96
N VAL A 537 1.40 -7.84 -13.74
CA VAL A 537 2.83 -7.63 -14.02
C VAL A 537 3.71 -8.55 -13.19
N PHE A 538 3.46 -8.69 -11.89
CA PHE A 538 4.24 -9.57 -11.01
C PHE A 538 4.10 -11.05 -11.38
N LEU A 539 2.91 -11.50 -11.77
CA LEU A 539 2.72 -12.88 -12.25
C LEU A 539 3.48 -13.13 -13.57
N LEU A 540 3.38 -12.22 -14.53
CA LEU A 540 4.10 -12.32 -15.80
C LEU A 540 5.62 -12.32 -15.57
N PHE A 541 6.10 -11.43 -14.72
CA PHE A 541 7.53 -11.31 -14.41
C PHE A 541 8.06 -12.53 -13.64
N THR A 542 7.26 -13.09 -12.71
CA THR A 542 7.57 -14.35 -12.03
C THR A 542 7.71 -15.49 -13.04
N PHE A 543 6.75 -15.64 -13.95
CA PHE A 543 6.79 -16.68 -14.99
C PHE A 543 8.02 -16.53 -15.90
N TYR A 544 8.35 -15.29 -16.27
CA TYR A 544 9.54 -14.98 -17.03
C TYR A 544 10.83 -15.38 -16.30
N LEU A 545 11.00 -14.98 -15.04
CA LEU A 545 12.19 -15.32 -14.24
C LEU A 545 12.31 -16.82 -13.97
N ASP A 546 11.19 -17.54 -13.83
CA ASP A 546 11.20 -18.99 -13.64
C ASP A 546 11.71 -19.72 -14.89
N HIS A 547 11.31 -19.27 -16.09
CA HIS A 547 11.71 -19.90 -17.35
C HIS A 547 13.14 -19.53 -17.79
N PHE A 548 13.55 -18.27 -17.60
CA PHE A 548 14.86 -17.78 -18.06
C PHE A 548 15.97 -17.85 -17.00
N GLY A 549 15.61 -18.21 -15.76
CA GLY A 549 16.52 -18.41 -14.63
C GLY A 549 16.68 -17.18 -13.73
N SER A 550 17.44 -17.36 -12.63
CA SER A 550 17.69 -16.38 -11.55
C SER A 550 17.77 -14.92 -12.02
N PHE A 551 17.18 -14.02 -11.22
CA PHE A 551 17.21 -12.56 -11.37
C PHE A 551 18.57 -11.98 -11.80
N GLN A 552 19.69 -12.52 -11.27
CA GLN A 552 21.05 -12.12 -11.65
C GLN A 552 21.43 -12.48 -13.10
N ASN A 553 20.95 -13.61 -13.63
CA ASN A 553 21.18 -14.03 -15.01
C ASN A 553 20.18 -13.39 -15.98
N GLY A 554 18.96 -13.11 -15.51
CA GLY A 554 17.93 -12.39 -16.28
C GLY A 554 18.32 -10.95 -16.57
N ILE A 555 18.76 -10.19 -15.56
CA ILE A 555 19.25 -8.82 -15.73
C ILE A 555 20.49 -8.79 -16.62
N ARG A 556 21.43 -9.73 -16.50
CA ARG A 556 22.61 -9.81 -17.38
C ARG A 556 22.25 -9.99 -18.85
N LYS A 557 21.21 -10.77 -19.15
CA LYS A 557 20.72 -10.99 -20.53
C LYS A 557 19.93 -9.80 -21.06
N VAL A 558 19.10 -9.18 -20.23
CA VAL A 558 18.34 -7.98 -20.60
C VAL A 558 19.27 -6.79 -20.78
N ALA A 559 20.24 -6.58 -19.89
CA ALA A 559 21.29 -5.58 -20.06
C ALA A 559 22.10 -5.82 -21.35
N ALA A 560 22.41 -7.08 -21.69
CA ALA A 560 23.06 -7.40 -22.97
C ALA A 560 22.16 -7.10 -24.20
N LEU A 561 20.85 -7.34 -24.09
CA LEU A 561 19.87 -7.04 -25.14
C LEU A 561 19.64 -5.52 -25.31
N VAL A 562 19.53 -4.78 -24.22
CA VAL A 562 19.35 -3.32 -24.20
C VAL A 562 20.64 -2.64 -24.67
N TYR A 563 21.81 -3.12 -24.24
CA TYR A 563 23.10 -2.64 -24.75
C TYR A 563 23.26 -2.92 -26.26
N SER A 564 22.71 -4.03 -26.75
CA SER A 564 22.64 -4.34 -28.18
C SER A 564 21.62 -3.50 -28.96
N CYS A 565 20.61 -2.92 -28.31
CA CYS A 565 19.62 -2.05 -28.97
C CYS A 565 20.06 -0.58 -28.98
N ILE A 566 20.85 -0.16 -27.99
CA ILE A 566 21.34 1.23 -27.85
C ILE A 566 22.56 1.47 -28.75
N ASN A 567 23.45 0.49 -28.92
CA ASN A 567 24.51 0.56 -29.91
C ASN A 567 24.03 -0.06 -31.22
N GLY A 568 23.55 0.80 -32.13
CA GLY A 568 23.20 0.47 -33.51
C GLY A 568 24.42 0.10 -34.36
N ASN A 569 25.19 -0.89 -33.93
CA ASN A 569 26.11 -1.61 -34.79
C ASN A 569 25.54 -2.99 -35.06
N HIS A 570 25.36 -3.29 -36.34
CA HIS A 570 25.18 -4.63 -36.87
C HIS A 570 26.12 -5.59 -36.12
N PHE A 571 25.58 -6.30 -35.14
CA PHE A 571 26.21 -7.54 -34.70
C PHE A 571 25.92 -8.50 -35.85
N GLN A 572 26.86 -8.55 -36.81
CA GLN A 572 27.14 -9.80 -37.50
C GLN A 572 27.00 -10.88 -36.44
N ALA A 573 26.09 -11.82 -36.68
CA ALA A 573 25.99 -13.01 -35.88
C ALA A 573 27.43 -13.50 -35.69
N ALA A 574 27.99 -13.28 -34.50
CA ALA A 574 29.19 -13.94 -34.08
C ALA A 574 28.74 -15.38 -33.86
N GLN A 575 28.61 -16.09 -34.98
CA GLN A 575 29.35 -17.30 -35.21
C GLN A 575 30.76 -17.02 -34.68
N GLN A 576 30.91 -17.15 -33.36
CA GLN A 576 32.17 -17.50 -32.78
C GLN A 576 32.48 -18.83 -33.43
N ASN A 577 33.20 -18.74 -34.56
CA ASN A 577 34.20 -19.71 -34.91
C ASN A 577 35.01 -19.88 -33.63
N ILE A 578 34.64 -20.91 -32.87
CA ILE A 578 35.55 -21.56 -31.96
C ILE A 578 36.68 -21.97 -32.89
N GLN A 579 37.72 -21.15 -32.96
CA GLN A 579 39.03 -21.66 -33.32
C GLN A 579 39.25 -22.80 -32.34
N LEU A 580 39.11 -24.01 -32.86
CA LEU A 580 39.66 -25.21 -32.26
C LEU A 580 41.16 -24.92 -32.14
N GLN A 581 41.56 -24.33 -31.02
CA GLN A 581 42.92 -24.45 -30.56
C GLN A 581 43.00 -25.86 -29.96
N GLU A 582 43.11 -26.84 -30.86
CA GLU A 582 43.80 -28.09 -30.58
C GLU A 582 45.15 -27.70 -30.02
N PHE A 583 45.33 -27.82 -28.70
CA PHE A 583 46.64 -28.11 -28.14
C PHE A 583 46.50 -28.71 -26.76
N GLY A 584 46.99 -29.94 -26.62
CA GLY A 584 47.08 -30.66 -25.36
C GLY A 584 46.20 -31.89 -25.22
N ALA A 585 45.85 -32.59 -26.31
CA ALA A 585 45.50 -34.00 -26.19
C ALA A 585 46.77 -34.76 -25.79
N SER A 586 46.96 -34.98 -24.48
CA SER A 586 47.72 -36.16 -24.07
C SER A 586 46.95 -37.34 -24.64
N VAL A 587 47.50 -37.97 -25.67
CA VAL A 587 47.00 -39.23 -26.21
C VAL A 587 47.23 -40.30 -25.14
N GLU A 588 46.36 -40.32 -24.13
CA GLU A 588 46.02 -41.60 -23.51
C GLU A 588 45.39 -42.41 -24.64
N MET A 589 46.02 -43.51 -25.05
CA MET A 589 45.36 -44.49 -25.92
C MET A 589 44.01 -44.82 -25.29
N GLU A 590 42.92 -44.38 -25.92
CA GLU A 590 41.59 -44.79 -25.53
C GLU A 590 41.54 -46.31 -25.60
N ARG A 591 41.06 -46.94 -24.53
CA ARG A 591 41.02 -48.40 -24.45
C ARG A 591 40.10 -48.95 -25.56
N ALA A 592 40.46 -50.11 -26.09
CA ALA A 592 39.74 -50.73 -27.22
C ALA A 592 38.25 -50.98 -26.94
N ASP A 593 37.88 -51.23 -25.67
CA ASP A 593 36.49 -51.36 -25.22
C ASP A 593 35.70 -50.05 -25.36
N VAL A 594 36.32 -48.90 -25.07
CA VAL A 594 35.69 -47.57 -25.21
C VAL A 594 35.45 -47.21 -26.67
N ILE A 595 36.40 -47.52 -27.56
CA ILE A 595 36.26 -47.30 -29.00
C ILE A 595 35.12 -48.16 -29.56
N LYS A 596 35.09 -49.44 -29.21
CA LYS A 596 34.04 -50.37 -29.62
C LYS A 596 32.65 -49.95 -29.13
N GLU A 597 32.54 -49.48 -27.89
CA GLU A 597 31.26 -48.97 -27.35
C GLU A 597 30.80 -47.72 -28.11
N ARG A 598 31.72 -46.81 -28.46
CA ARG A 598 31.42 -45.62 -29.27
C ARG A 598 30.92 -45.99 -30.66
N GLU A 599 31.57 -46.93 -31.35
CA GLU A 599 31.13 -47.44 -32.65
C GLU A 599 29.75 -48.10 -32.56
N THR A 600 29.50 -48.87 -31.49
CA THR A 600 28.22 -49.52 -31.21
C THR A 600 27.10 -48.48 -31.04
N VAL A 601 27.34 -47.40 -30.27
CA VAL A 601 26.41 -46.28 -30.11
C VAL A 601 26.12 -45.58 -31.44
N GLU A 602 27.15 -45.35 -32.26
CA GLU A 602 26.99 -44.70 -33.57
C GLU A 602 26.19 -45.55 -34.56
N GLN A 603 26.29 -46.88 -34.51
CA GLN A 603 25.45 -47.81 -35.27
C GLN A 603 24.01 -47.81 -34.77
N ILE A 604 23.79 -47.98 -33.46
CA ILE A 604 22.45 -48.03 -32.85
C ILE A 604 21.68 -46.72 -33.09
N SER A 605 22.39 -45.58 -33.04
CA SER A 605 21.78 -44.26 -33.26
C SER A 605 21.25 -44.10 -34.70
N LYS A 606 21.70 -44.92 -35.66
CA LYS A 606 21.21 -44.92 -37.06
C LYS A 606 20.02 -45.87 -37.26
N GLU A 607 19.93 -46.95 -36.49
CA GLU A 607 18.95 -48.04 -36.72
C GLU A 607 17.67 -47.97 -35.87
N SER A 608 17.50 -46.96 -35.00
CA SER A 608 16.30 -46.78 -34.13
C SER A 608 15.87 -48.07 -33.41
N ASN A 609 16.83 -48.78 -32.81
CA ASN A 609 16.57 -50.07 -32.20
C ASN A 609 15.95 -49.92 -30.79
N ARG A 610 14.77 -50.52 -30.54
CA ARG A 610 14.02 -50.41 -29.26
C ARG A 610 14.57 -51.26 -28.11
N SER A 611 15.63 -52.05 -28.36
CA SER A 611 16.28 -52.92 -27.38
C SER A 611 17.03 -52.16 -26.27
N TYR A 612 17.45 -50.93 -26.54
CA TYR A 612 18.17 -50.07 -25.59
C TYR A 612 17.25 -49.08 -24.88
N SER A 613 17.38 -48.99 -23.55
CA SER A 613 16.62 -48.04 -22.73
C SER A 613 17.31 -46.69 -22.59
N VAL A 614 18.65 -46.67 -22.59
CA VAL A 614 19.43 -45.44 -22.45
C VAL A 614 20.56 -45.44 -23.48
N ILE A 615 20.68 -44.36 -24.24
CA ILE A 615 21.73 -44.16 -25.24
C ILE A 615 22.31 -42.77 -25.04
N CYS A 616 23.58 -42.68 -24.69
CA CYS A 616 24.34 -41.44 -24.59
C CYS A 616 25.20 -41.29 -25.84
N SER A 617 25.12 -40.17 -26.55
CA SER A 617 25.93 -39.90 -27.73
C SER A 617 26.76 -38.63 -27.53
N LYS A 618 28.08 -38.82 -27.39
CA LYS A 618 29.10 -37.76 -27.24
C LYS A 618 28.72 -36.71 -26.18
N LEU A 619 28.17 -37.16 -25.06
CA LEU A 619 27.62 -36.29 -24.03
C LEU A 619 28.76 -35.51 -23.33
N LYS A 620 28.67 -34.17 -23.33
CA LYS A 620 29.71 -33.28 -22.79
C LYS A 620 29.12 -32.23 -21.86
N LYS A 621 29.83 -31.93 -20.77
CA LYS A 621 29.47 -30.83 -19.86
C LYS A 621 30.70 -30.07 -19.41
N VAL A 622 30.70 -28.78 -19.71
CA VAL A 622 31.71 -27.81 -19.27
C VAL A 622 31.02 -26.81 -18.35
N TYR A 623 31.59 -26.60 -17.17
CA TYR A 623 31.20 -25.51 -16.27
C TYR A 623 32.18 -24.36 -16.46
N HIS A 624 31.66 -23.18 -16.76
CA HIS A 624 32.49 -21.99 -16.89
C HIS A 624 33.01 -21.55 -15.53
N GLY A 625 34.29 -21.21 -15.47
CA GLY A 625 34.89 -20.68 -14.25
C GLY A 625 34.29 -19.32 -13.90
N LYS A 626 34.11 -19.07 -12.60
CA LYS A 626 33.82 -17.74 -12.06
C LYS A 626 35.13 -17.16 -11.50
N ASP A 627 35.23 -15.83 -11.52
CA ASP A 627 36.32 -15.10 -10.87
C ASP A 627 37.73 -15.44 -11.41
N GLY A 628 37.85 -15.53 -12.74
CA GLY A 628 39.13 -15.78 -13.43
C GLY A 628 39.58 -17.26 -13.47
N ASN A 629 38.80 -18.18 -12.91
CA ASN A 629 39.11 -19.61 -12.99
C ASN A 629 38.94 -20.20 -14.39
N ALA A 630 39.75 -21.21 -14.74
CA ALA A 630 39.63 -21.94 -15.99
C ALA A 630 38.32 -22.73 -16.08
N ASN A 631 37.83 -22.94 -17.31
CA ASN A 631 36.67 -23.78 -17.59
C ASN A 631 36.93 -25.23 -17.12
N LYS A 632 35.99 -25.80 -16.36
CA LYS A 632 36.09 -27.17 -15.86
C LYS A 632 35.23 -28.11 -16.69
N THR A 633 35.87 -28.98 -17.47
CA THR A 633 35.19 -30.07 -18.17
C THR A 633 34.83 -31.16 -17.16
N ALA A 634 33.55 -31.27 -16.83
CA ALA A 634 33.05 -32.25 -15.86
C ALA A 634 32.66 -33.59 -16.52
N VAL A 635 32.27 -33.57 -17.80
CA VAL A 635 32.00 -34.77 -18.60
C VAL A 635 32.61 -34.57 -19.98
N ARG A 636 33.48 -35.48 -20.41
CA ARG A 636 34.23 -35.43 -21.69
C ARG A 636 33.70 -36.48 -22.67
N GLU A 637 32.70 -36.10 -23.45
CA GLU A 637 32.20 -36.82 -24.64
C GLU A 637 31.88 -38.32 -24.42
N ILE A 638 31.13 -38.61 -23.36
CA ILE A 638 30.74 -39.99 -23.02
C ILE A 638 29.74 -40.53 -24.06
N SER A 639 30.05 -41.69 -24.63
CA SER A 639 29.16 -42.48 -25.46
C SER A 639 28.94 -43.84 -24.79
N LEU A 640 27.68 -44.20 -24.53
CA LEU A 640 27.30 -45.38 -23.76
C LEU A 640 25.92 -45.85 -24.18
N CYS A 641 25.70 -47.16 -24.35
CA CYS A 641 24.37 -47.73 -24.54
C CYS A 641 24.02 -48.75 -23.45
N MET A 642 22.75 -48.80 -23.05
CA MET A 642 22.28 -49.72 -22.01
C MET A 642 21.01 -50.45 -22.44
N SER A 643 21.06 -51.78 -22.36
CA SER A 643 19.96 -52.67 -22.71
C SER A 643 18.90 -52.69 -21.60
N ARG A 644 17.66 -53.04 -21.94
CA ARG A 644 16.63 -53.31 -20.93
C ARG A 644 17.06 -54.42 -19.95
N GLY A 645 16.75 -54.25 -18.67
CA GLY A 645 17.10 -55.20 -17.61
C GLY A 645 18.58 -55.18 -17.21
N GLN A 646 19.37 -54.24 -17.76
CA GLN A 646 20.77 -54.07 -17.39
C GLN A 646 20.91 -53.18 -16.15
N CYS A 647 21.81 -53.57 -15.24
CA CYS A 647 22.23 -52.74 -14.12
C CYS A 647 23.67 -52.28 -14.40
N PHE A 648 23.88 -50.97 -14.51
CA PHE A 648 25.16 -50.37 -14.86
C PHE A 648 25.68 -49.50 -13.72
N GLY A 649 26.90 -49.79 -13.27
CA GLY A 649 27.58 -49.07 -12.21
C GLY A 649 28.61 -48.09 -12.77
N ILE A 650 28.47 -46.80 -12.42
CA ILE A 650 29.46 -45.76 -12.69
C ILE A 650 30.38 -45.65 -11.47
N LEU A 651 31.58 -46.18 -11.58
CA LEU A 651 32.59 -46.19 -10.53
C LEU A 651 33.69 -45.15 -10.83
N GLY A 652 34.10 -44.40 -9.81
CA GLY A 652 35.25 -43.49 -9.92
C GLY A 652 35.46 -42.65 -8.66
N PRO A 653 36.62 -41.98 -8.52
CA PRO A 653 36.90 -41.14 -7.37
C PRO A 653 35.96 -39.90 -7.31
N ASN A 654 35.99 -39.21 -6.17
CA ASN A 654 35.30 -37.92 -6.04
C ASN A 654 35.84 -36.92 -7.07
N GLY A 655 34.94 -36.16 -7.70
CA GLY A 655 35.30 -35.21 -8.75
C GLY A 655 35.40 -35.79 -10.16
N ALA A 656 35.26 -37.11 -10.36
CA ALA A 656 35.30 -37.76 -11.68
C ALA A 656 34.10 -37.43 -12.61
N GLY A 657 33.10 -36.67 -12.15
CA GLY A 657 31.94 -36.27 -12.95
C GLY A 657 30.71 -37.19 -12.89
N LYS A 658 30.70 -38.21 -12.01
CA LYS A 658 29.59 -39.18 -11.86
C LYS A 658 28.23 -38.52 -11.64
N THR A 659 28.11 -37.69 -10.59
CA THR A 659 26.91 -36.92 -10.29
C THR A 659 26.56 -35.96 -11.42
N THR A 660 27.55 -35.37 -12.11
CA THR A 660 27.30 -34.54 -13.28
C THR A 660 26.64 -35.34 -14.40
N LEU A 661 27.11 -36.55 -14.70
CA LEU A 661 26.51 -37.43 -15.70
C LEU A 661 25.06 -37.78 -15.33
N VAL A 662 24.79 -38.17 -14.09
CA VAL A 662 23.41 -38.43 -13.62
C VAL A 662 22.54 -37.18 -13.74
N ASN A 663 23.05 -36.01 -13.37
CA ASN A 663 22.34 -34.74 -13.50
C ASN A 663 22.03 -34.36 -14.97
N LEU A 664 22.88 -34.75 -15.92
CA LEU A 664 22.61 -34.58 -17.35
C LEU A 664 21.46 -35.49 -17.80
N LEU A 665 21.52 -36.78 -17.45
CA LEU A 665 20.53 -37.78 -17.85
C LEU A 665 19.16 -37.57 -17.19
N THR A 666 19.15 -37.04 -15.97
CA THR A 666 17.93 -36.67 -15.23
C THR A 666 17.47 -35.23 -15.53
N GLY A 667 18.11 -34.53 -16.47
CA GLY A 667 17.70 -33.18 -16.91
C GLY A 667 17.87 -32.07 -15.86
N PHE A 668 18.54 -32.35 -14.74
CA PHE A 668 18.90 -31.34 -13.73
C PHE A 668 19.86 -30.29 -14.31
N SER A 669 20.78 -30.74 -15.17
CA SER A 669 21.73 -29.91 -15.90
C SER A 669 21.60 -30.15 -17.40
N LYS A 670 21.58 -29.08 -18.21
CA LYS A 670 21.61 -29.22 -19.68
C LYS A 670 23.02 -29.60 -20.16
N PRO A 671 23.15 -30.51 -21.16
CA PRO A 671 24.44 -30.81 -21.78
C PRO A 671 25.02 -29.58 -22.49
N THR A 672 26.34 -29.46 -22.51
CA THR A 672 27.04 -28.43 -23.30
C THR A 672 27.10 -28.82 -24.78
N SER A 673 27.35 -30.11 -25.06
CA SER A 673 27.22 -30.71 -26.39
C SER A 673 26.86 -32.20 -26.26
N GLY A 674 26.48 -32.82 -27.38
CA GLY A 674 25.95 -34.19 -27.41
C GLY A 674 24.48 -34.27 -26.99
N THR A 675 23.95 -35.49 -26.96
CA THR A 675 22.56 -35.76 -26.52
C THR A 675 22.48 -37.14 -25.86
N ALA A 676 21.34 -37.41 -25.22
CA ALA A 676 20.99 -38.74 -24.76
C ALA A 676 19.53 -39.07 -25.10
N TYR A 677 19.25 -40.34 -25.35
CA TYR A 677 17.93 -40.87 -25.61
C TYR A 677 17.54 -41.81 -24.47
N ILE A 678 16.37 -41.58 -23.87
CA ILE A 678 15.79 -42.44 -22.84
C ILE A 678 14.49 -43.00 -23.39
N GLU A 679 14.41 -44.32 -23.54
CA GLU A 679 13.27 -45.01 -24.17
C GLU A 679 12.93 -44.41 -25.55
N GLY A 680 13.95 -44.03 -26.32
CA GLY A 680 13.84 -43.41 -27.64
C GLY A 680 13.48 -41.91 -27.63
N MET A 681 13.39 -41.26 -26.47
CA MET A 681 13.08 -39.83 -26.33
C MET A 681 14.34 -39.01 -26.04
N ASP A 682 14.55 -37.90 -26.73
CA ASP A 682 15.72 -37.03 -26.55
C ASP A 682 15.59 -36.18 -25.25
N ILE A 683 16.62 -36.18 -24.40
CA ILE A 683 16.65 -35.44 -23.13
C ILE A 683 16.58 -33.91 -23.28
N ARG A 684 16.93 -33.36 -24.45
CA ARG A 684 16.89 -31.93 -24.77
C ARG A 684 15.50 -31.47 -25.17
N LEU A 685 14.71 -32.35 -25.79
CA LEU A 685 13.41 -32.01 -26.40
C LEU A 685 12.22 -32.60 -25.65
N ASN A 686 12.38 -33.73 -24.97
CA ASN A 686 11.25 -34.53 -24.47
C ASN A 686 11.34 -34.83 -22.96
N MET A 687 12.06 -34.01 -22.20
CA MET A 687 12.32 -34.26 -20.78
C MET A 687 11.06 -34.44 -19.93
N ASP A 688 10.02 -33.65 -20.16
CA ASP A 688 8.76 -33.77 -19.40
C ASP A 688 8.06 -35.12 -19.61
N LYS A 689 8.18 -35.70 -20.82
CA LYS A 689 7.68 -37.05 -21.12
C LYS A 689 8.57 -38.11 -20.47
N ILE A 690 9.88 -37.92 -20.49
CA ILE A 690 10.86 -38.80 -19.85
C ILE A 690 10.61 -38.90 -18.34
N TYR A 691 10.30 -37.79 -17.65
CA TYR A 691 10.03 -37.78 -16.20
C TYR A 691 8.89 -38.70 -15.77
N SER A 692 7.93 -38.99 -16.65
CA SER A 692 6.88 -39.96 -16.35
C SER A 692 7.41 -41.40 -16.23
N GLY A 693 8.44 -41.75 -17.00
CA GLY A 693 8.97 -43.12 -17.11
C GLY A 693 10.25 -43.41 -16.33
N ILE A 694 10.84 -42.42 -15.66
CA ILE A 694 12.07 -42.60 -14.87
C ILE A 694 11.83 -42.50 -13.36
N GLY A 695 12.70 -43.15 -12.58
CA GLY A 695 12.80 -42.99 -11.14
C GLY A 695 14.17 -42.42 -10.76
N VAL A 696 14.22 -41.53 -9.77
CA VAL A 696 15.48 -40.86 -9.39
C VAL A 696 15.67 -40.91 -7.88
N CYS A 697 16.79 -41.44 -7.44
CA CYS A 697 17.30 -41.36 -6.07
C CYS A 697 18.54 -40.46 -6.05
N PRO A 698 18.40 -39.16 -5.74
CA PRO A 698 19.52 -38.21 -5.70
C PRO A 698 20.52 -38.53 -4.57
N GLN A 699 21.68 -37.85 -4.57
CA GLN A 699 22.68 -37.99 -3.50
C GLN A 699 22.14 -37.50 -2.15
N ASP A 700 21.54 -36.31 -2.14
CA ASP A 700 20.86 -35.74 -0.96
C ASP A 700 19.46 -36.35 -0.81
N ASP A 701 19.03 -36.70 0.41
CA ASP A 701 17.67 -37.19 0.67
C ASP A 701 16.65 -36.03 0.67
N LEU A 702 16.05 -35.76 -0.50
CA LEU A 702 15.08 -34.68 -0.72
C LEU A 702 13.66 -35.07 -0.23
N LEU A 703 13.47 -35.08 1.09
CA LEU A 703 12.24 -35.55 1.75
C LEU A 703 11.57 -34.44 2.57
N TRP A 704 10.23 -34.48 2.67
CA TRP A 704 9.48 -33.62 3.57
C TRP A 704 9.55 -34.15 5.00
N GLU A 705 10.17 -33.39 5.90
CA GLU A 705 10.33 -33.82 7.30
C GLU A 705 8.99 -33.99 8.03
N ASN A 706 7.95 -33.26 7.59
CA ASN A 706 6.60 -33.25 8.15
C ASN A 706 5.66 -34.32 7.59
N LEU A 707 6.13 -35.16 6.65
CA LEU A 707 5.39 -36.29 6.10
C LEU A 707 5.94 -37.61 6.64
N THR A 708 5.10 -38.64 6.68
CA THR A 708 5.49 -40.02 7.02
C THR A 708 6.07 -40.73 5.80
N GLY A 709 6.78 -41.84 6.01
CA GLY A 709 7.28 -42.66 4.89
C GLY A 709 6.16 -43.17 3.98
N ARG A 710 5.04 -43.59 4.58
CA ARG A 710 3.84 -44.02 3.84
C ARG A 710 3.25 -42.89 2.99
N GLU A 711 3.16 -41.67 3.52
CA GLU A 711 2.61 -40.52 2.78
C GLU A 711 3.50 -40.09 1.61
N HIS A 712 4.82 -40.20 1.74
CA HIS A 712 5.74 -39.95 0.61
C HIS A 712 5.45 -40.91 -0.55
N LEU A 713 5.38 -42.22 -0.25
CA LEU A 713 5.08 -43.23 -1.25
C LEU A 713 3.67 -43.05 -1.82
N MET A 714 2.70 -42.63 -1.01
CA MET A 714 1.35 -42.31 -1.46
C MET A 714 1.31 -41.11 -2.42
N PHE A 715 2.15 -40.10 -2.21
CA PHE A 715 2.26 -38.95 -3.09
C PHE A 715 2.94 -39.31 -4.42
N TYR A 716 4.14 -39.90 -4.36
CA TYR A 716 4.89 -40.25 -5.57
C TYR A 716 4.22 -41.39 -6.37
N GLY A 717 3.57 -42.34 -5.71
CA GLY A 717 2.79 -43.38 -6.38
C GLY A 717 1.64 -42.81 -7.21
N ARG A 718 0.94 -41.78 -6.71
CA ARG A 718 -0.11 -41.08 -7.47
C ARG A 718 0.45 -40.31 -8.66
N LEU A 719 1.61 -39.67 -8.52
CA LEU A 719 2.32 -39.02 -9.65
C LEU A 719 2.67 -40.04 -10.75
N LYS A 720 2.89 -41.30 -10.37
CA LYS A 720 3.07 -42.45 -11.27
C LYS A 720 1.78 -43.20 -11.62
N ARG A 721 0.61 -42.54 -11.51
CA ARG A 721 -0.72 -43.05 -11.90
C ARG A 721 -1.26 -44.24 -11.10
N LEU A 722 -0.67 -44.58 -9.97
CA LEU A 722 -1.22 -45.61 -9.10
C LEU A 722 -2.41 -45.06 -8.30
N LYS A 723 -3.51 -45.82 -8.25
CA LYS A 723 -4.75 -45.48 -7.53
C LYS A 723 -5.33 -46.69 -6.81
N GLY A 724 -6.22 -46.45 -5.85
CA GLY A 724 -7.01 -47.49 -5.18
C GLY A 724 -6.15 -48.59 -4.55
N ALA A 725 -6.58 -49.84 -4.72
CA ALA A 725 -5.90 -51.03 -4.19
C ALA A 725 -4.46 -51.19 -4.72
N ALA A 726 -4.24 -50.92 -6.02
CA ALA A 726 -2.91 -51.03 -6.63
C ALA A 726 -1.88 -50.06 -6.00
N LEU A 727 -2.32 -48.85 -5.62
CA LEU A 727 -1.47 -47.92 -4.89
C LEU A 727 -1.13 -48.44 -3.48
N ALA A 728 -2.12 -48.96 -2.75
CA ALA A 728 -1.91 -49.48 -1.41
C ALA A 728 -0.96 -50.68 -1.41
N GLU A 729 -1.14 -51.60 -2.37
CA GLU A 729 -0.28 -52.76 -2.54
C GLU A 729 1.16 -52.36 -2.90
N ALA A 730 1.34 -51.45 -3.87
CA ALA A 730 2.67 -50.97 -4.26
C ALA A 730 3.41 -50.27 -3.11
N ILE A 731 2.69 -49.51 -2.26
CA ILE A 731 3.26 -48.88 -1.05
C ILE A 731 3.72 -49.95 -0.07
N GLU A 732 2.86 -50.93 0.25
CA GLU A 732 3.18 -52.01 1.16
C GLU A 732 4.37 -52.84 0.68
N GLN A 733 4.40 -53.20 -0.60
CA GLN A 733 5.52 -53.92 -1.21
C GLN A 733 6.82 -53.10 -1.13
N SER A 734 6.78 -51.80 -1.44
CA SER A 734 7.95 -50.91 -1.38
C SER A 734 8.49 -50.72 0.04
N LEU A 735 7.60 -50.63 1.03
CA LEU A 735 8.01 -50.55 2.44
C LEU A 735 8.59 -51.87 2.94
N ARG A 736 8.04 -53.01 2.47
CA ARG A 736 8.54 -54.37 2.76
C ARG A 736 9.94 -54.57 2.20
N SER A 737 10.15 -54.27 0.92
CA SER A 737 11.44 -54.44 0.24
C SER A 737 12.56 -53.61 0.87
N MET A 738 12.21 -52.48 1.50
CA MET A 738 13.15 -51.60 2.19
C MET A 738 13.22 -51.80 3.70
N HIS A 739 12.52 -52.80 4.26
CA HIS A 739 12.44 -53.05 5.71
C HIS A 739 12.06 -51.78 6.51
N LEU A 740 11.04 -51.05 6.04
CA LEU A 740 10.47 -49.86 6.70
C LEU A 740 9.10 -50.12 7.35
N ILE A 741 8.56 -51.34 7.26
CA ILE A 741 7.29 -51.72 7.91
C ILE A 741 7.46 -52.02 9.40
N ALA A 742 8.58 -52.64 9.78
CA ALA A 742 8.79 -53.12 11.14
C ALA A 742 8.72 -51.97 12.17
N GLY A 743 8.08 -52.22 13.31
CA GLY A 743 8.01 -51.27 14.43
C GLY A 743 7.27 -49.96 14.15
N GLY A 744 6.33 -49.96 13.19
CA GLY A 744 5.53 -48.80 12.84
C GLY A 744 6.35 -47.64 12.24
N ILE A 745 7.53 -47.93 11.69
CA ILE A 745 8.44 -46.92 11.11
C ILE A 745 7.76 -46.15 9.97
N ALA A 746 7.02 -46.84 9.10
CA ALA A 746 6.35 -46.26 7.94
C ALA A 746 5.42 -45.09 8.28
N ASP A 747 4.80 -45.12 9.46
CA ASP A 747 3.83 -44.12 9.93
C ASP A 747 4.45 -43.07 10.87
N LYS A 748 5.76 -43.15 11.13
CA LYS A 748 6.53 -42.10 11.81
C LYS A 748 6.89 -40.99 10.82
N LEU A 749 6.93 -39.74 11.31
CA LEU A 749 7.41 -38.59 10.56
C LEU A 749 8.85 -38.80 10.11
N VAL A 750 9.15 -38.47 8.85
CA VAL A 750 10.48 -38.61 8.26
C VAL A 750 11.52 -37.73 8.96
N GLY A 751 11.10 -36.63 9.60
CA GLY A 751 11.98 -35.87 10.50
C GLY A 751 12.63 -36.72 11.61
N LYS A 752 11.98 -37.81 12.05
CA LYS A 752 12.48 -38.74 13.07
C LYS A 752 13.26 -39.93 12.49
N TYR A 753 13.44 -40.01 11.17
CA TYR A 753 14.18 -41.12 10.54
C TYR A 753 15.69 -40.91 10.72
N SER A 754 16.43 -42.00 10.95
CA SER A 754 17.89 -41.98 10.83
C SER A 754 18.31 -41.74 9.38
N GLY A 755 19.56 -41.32 9.14
CA GLY A 755 20.08 -41.12 7.78
C GLY A 755 19.88 -42.35 6.89
N GLY A 756 20.15 -43.56 7.41
CA GLY A 756 19.92 -44.79 6.65
C GLY A 756 18.46 -45.13 6.39
N MET A 757 17.53 -44.72 7.27
CA MET A 757 16.09 -44.87 7.01
C MET A 757 15.60 -43.90 5.93
N LYS A 758 16.10 -42.65 5.95
CA LYS A 758 15.83 -41.65 4.90
C LYS A 758 16.34 -42.15 3.55
N ARG A 759 17.55 -42.68 3.52
CA ARG A 759 18.15 -43.26 2.32
C ARG A 759 17.32 -44.38 1.73
N ARG A 760 16.90 -45.35 2.56
CA ARG A 760 16.03 -46.45 2.13
C ARG A 760 14.68 -45.96 1.59
N LEU A 761 14.11 -44.92 2.19
CA LEU A 761 12.89 -44.29 1.70
C LEU A 761 13.10 -43.60 0.35
N SER A 762 14.20 -42.87 0.15
CA SER A 762 14.56 -42.25 -1.15
C SER A 762 14.68 -43.30 -2.25
N VAL A 763 15.27 -44.46 -1.96
CA VAL A 763 15.35 -45.56 -2.92
C VAL A 763 13.96 -46.15 -3.17
N ALA A 764 13.11 -46.33 -2.15
CA ALA A 764 11.74 -46.79 -2.35
C ALA A 764 10.94 -45.86 -3.27
N ILE A 765 11.07 -44.53 -3.09
CA ILE A 765 10.43 -43.51 -3.93
C ILE A 765 10.90 -43.64 -5.38
N SER A 766 12.19 -43.90 -5.62
CA SER A 766 12.73 -44.09 -6.97
C SER A 766 12.24 -45.35 -7.67
N LEU A 767 11.70 -46.33 -6.94
CA LEU A 767 11.25 -47.62 -7.47
C LEU A 767 9.73 -47.73 -7.63
N ILE A 768 8.97 -46.81 -7.01
CA ILE A 768 7.51 -46.86 -7.03
C ILE A 768 6.94 -46.48 -8.40
N GLY A 769 5.83 -47.12 -8.80
CA GLY A 769 5.13 -46.77 -10.04
C GLY A 769 5.77 -47.29 -11.32
N ASP A 770 6.50 -48.40 -11.21
CA ASP A 770 7.13 -49.13 -12.32
C ASP A 770 7.94 -48.29 -13.32
N PRO A 771 8.96 -47.55 -12.85
CA PRO A 771 9.85 -46.80 -13.73
C PRO A 771 10.69 -47.74 -14.59
N LYS A 772 10.82 -47.44 -15.87
CA LYS A 772 11.62 -48.23 -16.82
C LYS A 772 13.13 -48.02 -16.65
N VAL A 773 13.50 -46.81 -16.25
CA VAL A 773 14.90 -46.43 -15.99
C VAL A 773 14.99 -45.82 -14.61
N VAL A 774 15.90 -46.30 -13.78
CA VAL A 774 16.10 -45.81 -12.41
C VAL A 774 17.53 -45.33 -12.24
N TYR A 775 17.68 -44.09 -11.78
CA TYR A 775 18.96 -43.47 -11.47
C TYR A 775 19.17 -43.42 -9.97
N MET A 776 20.30 -43.92 -9.49
CA MET A 776 20.65 -43.93 -8.07
C MET A 776 22.04 -43.32 -7.86
N ASP A 777 22.10 -42.10 -7.32
CA ASP A 777 23.37 -41.43 -7.06
C ASP A 777 23.87 -41.75 -5.64
N GLU A 778 24.87 -42.64 -5.53
CA GLU A 778 25.45 -43.15 -4.28
C GLU A 778 24.45 -43.85 -3.32
N PRO A 779 23.68 -44.86 -3.75
CA PRO A 779 22.56 -45.44 -2.96
C PRO A 779 22.99 -46.07 -1.63
N SER A 780 24.23 -46.56 -1.53
CA SER A 780 24.76 -47.22 -0.33
C SER A 780 25.45 -46.29 0.67
N SER A 781 25.54 -44.99 0.39
CA SER A 781 26.19 -44.02 1.27
C SER A 781 25.44 -43.88 2.59
N GLY A 782 26.17 -43.85 3.71
CA GLY A 782 25.59 -43.71 5.05
C GLY A 782 24.81 -44.92 5.59
N LEU A 783 24.84 -46.07 4.91
CA LEU A 783 24.22 -47.32 5.37
C LEU A 783 25.21 -48.25 6.08
N ASP A 784 24.74 -48.85 7.18
CA ASP A 784 25.40 -49.96 7.86
C ASP A 784 25.46 -51.21 6.94
N PRO A 785 26.36 -52.17 7.21
CA PRO A 785 26.55 -53.34 6.35
C PRO A 785 25.28 -54.17 6.11
N ALA A 786 24.41 -54.33 7.13
CA ALA A 786 23.18 -55.11 7.00
C ALA A 786 22.16 -54.37 6.12
N SER A 787 21.94 -53.07 6.36
CA SER A 787 21.08 -52.23 5.52
C SER A 787 21.55 -52.17 4.07
N ARG A 788 22.87 -52.17 3.84
CA ARG A 788 23.45 -52.21 2.49
C ARG A 788 23.13 -53.50 1.76
N LYS A 789 23.21 -54.66 2.43
CA LYS A 789 22.83 -55.96 1.83
C LYS A 789 21.35 -55.99 1.45
N ASN A 790 20.49 -55.45 2.30
CA ASN A 790 19.05 -55.38 2.04
C ASN A 790 18.73 -54.48 0.84
N LEU A 791 19.38 -53.30 0.78
CA LEU A 791 19.30 -52.41 -0.38
C LEU A 791 19.69 -53.13 -1.68
N TRP A 792 20.82 -53.84 -1.71
CA TRP A 792 21.25 -54.56 -2.91
C TRP A 792 20.31 -55.68 -3.30
N THR A 793 19.71 -56.36 -2.33
CA THR A 793 18.69 -57.38 -2.58
C THR A 793 17.46 -56.77 -3.27
N ALA A 794 17.01 -55.59 -2.81
CA ALA A 794 15.92 -54.85 -3.44
C ALA A 794 16.29 -54.37 -4.87
N VAL A 795 17.50 -53.83 -5.06
CA VAL A 795 17.99 -53.40 -6.39
C VAL A 795 18.11 -54.58 -7.36
N LYS A 796 18.62 -55.73 -6.90
CA LYS A 796 18.72 -56.95 -7.71
C LYS A 796 17.35 -57.49 -8.13
N SER A 797 16.37 -57.44 -7.22
CA SER A 797 14.99 -57.79 -7.54
C SER A 797 14.38 -56.81 -8.55
N ALA A 798 14.61 -55.50 -8.38
CA ALA A 798 14.08 -54.48 -9.28
C ALA A 798 14.72 -54.47 -10.68
N LYS A 799 15.94 -55.01 -10.83
CA LYS A 799 16.68 -55.10 -12.10
C LYS A 799 15.96 -55.94 -13.16
N GLN A 800 15.20 -56.97 -12.76
CA GLN A 800 14.66 -57.98 -13.70
C GLN A 800 13.89 -57.36 -14.87
N ASP A 801 13.13 -56.30 -14.62
CA ASP A 801 12.28 -55.64 -15.62
C ASP A 801 12.70 -54.21 -15.96
N ARG A 802 13.83 -53.73 -15.40
CA ARG A 802 14.19 -52.30 -15.40
C ARG A 802 15.68 -52.07 -15.62
N THR A 803 15.98 -50.94 -16.25
CA THR A 803 17.34 -50.47 -16.45
C THR A 803 17.76 -49.63 -15.25
N ILE A 804 18.82 -50.03 -14.53
CA ILE A 804 19.27 -49.33 -13.31
C ILE A 804 20.66 -48.74 -13.55
N ILE A 805 20.82 -47.45 -13.28
CA ILE A 805 22.09 -46.72 -13.34
C ILE A 805 22.44 -46.29 -11.92
N LEU A 806 23.60 -46.71 -11.43
CA LEU A 806 24.03 -46.38 -10.07
C LEU A 806 25.45 -45.81 -10.07
N THR A 807 25.70 -44.81 -9.24
CA THR A 807 27.04 -44.25 -9.04
C THR A 807 27.62 -44.73 -7.72
N SER A 808 28.95 -44.87 -7.68
CA SER A 808 29.65 -45.06 -6.41
C SER A 808 31.13 -44.70 -6.47
N THR A 809 31.72 -44.58 -5.29
CA THR A 809 33.15 -44.38 -5.02
C THR A 809 33.84 -45.65 -4.53
N VAL A 810 33.10 -46.69 -4.14
CA VAL A 810 33.63 -47.92 -3.55
C VAL A 810 33.62 -49.05 -4.58
N SER A 811 34.72 -49.76 -4.78
CA SER A 811 34.85 -50.81 -5.81
C SER A 811 34.24 -52.18 -5.45
N ARG A 812 33.91 -52.43 -4.18
CA ARG A 812 33.30 -53.71 -3.74
C ARG A 812 31.78 -53.72 -3.97
N PHE A 813 31.36 -54.15 -5.16
CA PHE A 813 30.01 -54.61 -5.45
C PHE A 813 30.03 -56.10 -5.78
N THR A 814 29.31 -56.89 -5.00
CA THR A 814 28.88 -58.22 -5.43
C THR A 814 27.37 -58.12 -5.60
N LEU A 815 26.94 -57.94 -6.85
CA LEU A 815 25.53 -57.98 -7.26
C LEU A 815 25.09 -59.42 -7.50
#